data_AF-A0A3N2JH69-F1
#
_entry.id   AF-A0A3N2JH69-F1
#
_cell.length_a   1.000
_cell.length_b   1.000
_cell.length_c   1.000
_cell.angle_alpha   90.00
_cell.angle_beta   90.00
_cell.angle_gamma   90.00
#
_symmetry.space_group_name_H-M   'P 1'
#
loop_
_entity.id
_entity.type
_entity.pdbx_description
1 polymer ?
#
loop_
_entity_poly.entity_id
_entity_poly.type
_entity_poly.pdbx_seq_one_letter_code
_entity_poly.pdbx_strand_id
1 'polypeptide(L)'
;MSRDPLRTTRRAGARALAAGVALAAAVALGPVGPAGAEPDVPGGAGPIGVDPIGAWAFDSVDGSASPDSSGLAGPATLGGGAILVDSGSTAHGTALGLDGATAQATAPVPALDTTSSYTVSARVRMDALPSGYVTAVAADGRDGRSPFFLQYSGSANGQTGFAMSFPGGPRAIATGVTVAPGRWYQLTGVRDAARGTLALYVDGRLEATAAGGTGVETTGTLSVGRAQWDGRAVDFLDGAVDDVRVDDRALSAAQVASLAGAPADDGRVAAWTGSAQHLGGPYTDKTVRDVVHTSVGGSGVQLRLSNAHGTVPVTFDAVYVGARASRADVVPGTNRRAMFGGRGAVTVPVGGSVTSDAVPMSVGKGDDLAVSVHVAGATGEVTGHSDARATTYYGDGDLAALDSGARYVDTITSWFWLDAVTVLPDAPASTVVALGDSITDGYLSTVDANHRWPNYLADRLGERPAFSVVDAGISGNMVVADGAGVSALTRLDRDVLTQPGVSSVVVLEGINDIGNAVVTDPQQMIDAYRQIIARAHTAGATVVGATILPFEGAGYYSAAKERVRDAVNDWIRTSGAFDSVVDLDSVMSDPADPDRMLPAYDSGDHLHPDDAGYEAMADAVPLGLRLEVTAQARCVGSQPYVAVRAQNAGADAVGVRLTTPYGEKEVAQVASGRSAAQSFKVRDATPGGATSAGTVYVTGTQPGGASATVAEPYAAVSCG
;
A
#
# COMPACT_ATOMS: atom_id res chain seq x y z
N MET A 1 23.84 31.18 -63.35
CA MET A 1 24.73 30.04 -63.67
C MET A 1 24.65 29.03 -62.54
N SER A 2 24.12 27.82 -62.83
CA SER A 2 24.39 26.50 -62.20
C SER A 2 24.24 26.36 -60.66
N ARG A 3 23.46 25.45 -60.04
CA ARG A 3 22.65 24.28 -60.45
C ARG A 3 21.80 23.87 -59.22
N ASP A 4 20.48 23.73 -59.43
CA ASP A 4 19.44 22.77 -58.97
C ASP A 4 19.60 21.78 -57.76
N PRO A 5 18.49 21.14 -57.27
CA PRO A 5 18.10 21.09 -55.85
C PRO A 5 17.84 19.66 -55.32
N LEU A 6 17.64 19.48 -54.01
CA LEU A 6 17.00 18.27 -53.46
C LEU A 6 16.11 18.64 -52.26
N ARG A 7 14.85 18.98 -52.56
CA ARG A 7 13.70 18.82 -51.66
C ARG A 7 12.89 17.66 -52.22
N THR A 8 12.95 16.51 -51.57
CA THR A 8 12.04 15.38 -51.82
C THR A 8 11.55 14.84 -50.47
N THR A 9 10.29 15.14 -50.18
CA THR A 9 9.28 14.27 -49.55
C THR A 9 9.76 12.92 -49.01
N ARG A 10 9.67 12.73 -47.68
CA ARG A 10 9.60 11.42 -47.00
C ARG A 10 8.36 11.46 -46.10
N ARG A 11 7.29 10.77 -46.49
CA ARG A 11 6.95 9.34 -46.31
C ARG A 11 5.92 9.23 -45.18
N ALA A 12 4.66 9.15 -45.58
CA ALA A 12 3.62 8.52 -44.81
C ALA A 12 4.09 7.10 -44.46
N GLY A 13 4.28 6.84 -43.16
CA GLY A 13 4.49 5.51 -42.61
C GLY A 13 3.14 4.84 -42.37
N ALA A 14 3.03 3.61 -42.83
CA ALA A 14 1.81 2.83 -42.88
C ALA A 14 1.27 2.53 -41.46
N ARG A 15 0.01 2.92 -41.20
CA ARG A 15 -0.80 2.28 -40.17
C ARG A 15 -1.21 0.91 -40.70
N ALA A 16 -0.61 -0.15 -40.17
CA ALA A 16 -1.12 -1.50 -40.34
C ALA A 16 -2.40 -1.61 -39.50
N LEU A 17 -3.54 -1.80 -40.17
CA LEU A 17 -4.77 -2.25 -39.52
C LEU A 17 -4.61 -3.74 -39.19
N ALA A 18 -4.30 -4.06 -37.94
CA ALA A 18 -4.53 -5.39 -37.39
C ALA A 18 -6.01 -5.49 -37.00
N ALA A 19 -6.80 -6.19 -37.81
CA ALA A 19 -8.17 -6.58 -37.46
C ALA A 19 -8.12 -7.94 -36.76
N GLY A 20 -7.89 -7.92 -35.44
CA GLY A 20 -8.12 -9.05 -34.54
C GLY A 20 -9.13 -8.60 -33.49
N VAL A 21 -10.28 -9.28 -33.39
CA VAL A 21 -11.25 -9.02 -32.32
C VAL A 21 -10.70 -9.69 -31.06
N ALA A 22 -9.89 -8.97 -30.30
CA ALA A 22 -9.53 -9.30 -28.93
C ALA A 22 -10.47 -8.54 -27.98
N LEU A 23 -11.09 -9.26 -27.06
CA LEU A 23 -11.96 -8.68 -26.03
C LEU A 23 -11.05 -8.09 -24.93
N ALA A 24 -10.42 -6.95 -25.20
CA ALA A 24 -9.70 -6.23 -24.16
C ALA A 24 -10.72 -5.77 -23.11
N ALA A 25 -10.58 -6.16 -21.85
CA ALA A 25 -11.12 -5.38 -20.72
C ALA A 25 -10.13 -4.25 -20.45
N ALA A 26 -10.58 -3.13 -19.90
CA ALA A 26 -9.66 -2.11 -19.43
C ALA A 26 -10.24 -1.21 -18.32
N VAL A 27 -9.56 -0.09 -18.08
CA VAL A 27 -9.33 0.48 -16.75
C VAL A 27 -10.31 1.60 -16.43
N ALA A 28 -10.82 1.63 -15.20
CA ALA A 28 -11.35 2.83 -14.59
C ALA A 28 -10.51 3.15 -13.35
N LEU A 29 -9.59 4.11 -13.47
CA LEU A 29 -9.04 4.80 -12.31
C LEU A 29 -10.14 5.74 -11.80
N GLY A 30 -10.83 5.35 -10.73
CA GLY A 30 -11.96 6.08 -10.18
C GLY A 30 -11.86 6.16 -8.65
N PRO A 31 -12.13 7.32 -8.03
CA PRO A 31 -12.42 7.37 -6.62
C PRO A 31 -13.70 6.55 -6.39
N VAL A 32 -13.67 5.73 -5.34
CA VAL A 32 -14.83 4.96 -4.90
C VAL A 32 -15.97 5.94 -4.60
N GLY A 33 -17.10 5.81 -5.28
CA GLY A 33 -18.33 6.53 -4.93
C GLY A 33 -18.76 6.17 -3.51
N PRO A 34 -19.46 7.04 -2.78
CA PRO A 34 -19.78 6.80 -1.38
C PRO A 34 -20.55 5.48 -1.24
N ALA A 35 -20.02 4.58 -0.40
CA ALA A 35 -20.77 3.43 0.07
C ALA A 35 -22.12 3.92 0.60
N GLY A 36 -23.19 3.18 0.27
CA GLY A 36 -24.57 3.55 0.56
C GLY A 36 -24.75 4.09 1.98
N ALA A 37 -25.49 5.19 2.07
CA ALA A 37 -25.72 5.98 3.28
C ALA A 37 -25.89 5.14 4.56
N GLU A 38 -24.90 5.19 5.43
CA GLU A 38 -25.13 5.07 6.88
C GLU A 38 -25.82 6.35 7.38
N PRO A 39 -26.73 6.25 8.36
CA PRO A 39 -27.51 7.38 8.83
C PRO A 39 -26.62 8.45 9.48
N ASP A 40 -26.92 9.72 9.18
CA ASP A 40 -26.29 10.94 9.68
C ASP A 40 -25.71 10.83 11.11
N VAL A 41 -24.38 10.98 11.23
CA VAL A 41 -23.71 11.36 12.47
C VAL A 41 -22.86 12.60 12.17
N PRO A 42 -23.05 13.73 12.88
CA PRO A 42 -22.31 14.95 12.58
C PRO A 42 -20.90 14.92 13.19
N GLY A 43 -19.88 15.11 12.33
CA GLY A 43 -18.71 15.96 12.59
C GLY A 43 -17.41 15.31 13.08
N GLY A 44 -16.35 15.44 12.27
CA GLY A 44 -14.97 15.62 12.76
C GLY A 44 -13.89 14.64 12.26
N ALA A 45 -13.46 14.78 11.00
CA ALA A 45 -12.14 14.31 10.56
C ALA A 45 -11.12 15.45 10.82
N GLY A 46 -10.31 15.29 11.85
CA GLY A 46 -9.19 16.16 12.20
C GLY A 46 -8.09 15.34 12.90
N PRO A 47 -6.87 15.90 13.07
CA PRO A 47 -5.80 15.26 13.84
C PRO A 47 -6.35 14.89 15.22
N ILE A 48 -5.99 13.72 15.77
CA ILE A 48 -6.61 13.08 16.97
C ILE A 48 -7.20 14.13 17.92
N GLY A 49 -8.48 14.46 17.73
CA GLY A 49 -9.07 15.69 18.28
C GLY A 49 -9.55 15.56 19.72
N VAL A 50 -9.03 14.59 20.46
CA VAL A 50 -9.45 14.28 21.84
C VAL A 50 -8.38 13.46 22.54
N ASP A 51 -7.96 13.94 23.70
CA ASP A 51 -6.90 13.38 24.54
C ASP A 51 -7.28 11.96 25.06
N PRO A 52 -6.30 11.07 25.28
CA PRO A 52 -6.54 9.78 25.93
C PRO A 52 -6.92 9.96 27.40
N ILE A 53 -7.49 8.92 28.03
CA ILE A 53 -7.76 8.89 29.47
C ILE A 53 -6.59 8.34 30.29
N GLY A 54 -5.51 7.93 29.63
CA GLY A 54 -4.26 7.49 30.23
C GLY A 54 -3.19 7.29 29.16
N ALA A 55 -1.98 7.79 29.39
CA ALA A 55 -0.86 7.62 28.47
C ALA A 55 0.50 7.57 29.19
N TRP A 56 1.30 6.53 28.92
CA TRP A 56 2.62 6.31 29.53
C TRP A 56 3.64 5.90 28.46
N ALA A 57 4.64 6.76 28.24
CA ALA A 57 5.73 6.53 27.30
C ALA A 57 6.97 5.86 27.94
N PHE A 58 6.96 5.59 29.26
CA PHE A 58 8.08 4.96 29.97
C PHE A 58 9.50 5.54 29.72
N ASP A 59 9.60 6.79 29.25
CA ASP A 59 10.86 7.49 29.00
C ASP A 59 11.60 7.94 30.27
N SER A 60 10.89 7.98 31.40
CA SER A 60 11.45 8.41 32.68
C SER A 60 10.64 7.88 33.85
N VAL A 61 11.30 7.78 35.00
CA VAL A 61 10.65 7.46 36.28
C VAL A 61 11.12 8.43 37.37
N ASP A 62 10.19 8.85 38.23
CA ASP A 62 10.51 9.44 39.53
C ASP A 62 10.41 8.33 40.59
N GLY A 63 11.57 7.88 41.09
CA GLY A 63 11.66 6.65 41.87
C GLY A 63 11.27 5.44 41.02
N SER A 64 10.07 4.90 41.25
CA SER A 64 9.48 3.82 40.46
C SER A 64 8.22 4.25 39.69
N ALA A 65 7.91 5.54 39.63
CA ALA A 65 6.69 6.05 39.02
C ALA A 65 6.97 6.70 37.66
N SER A 66 6.46 6.13 36.57
CA SER A 66 6.45 6.73 35.24
C SER A 66 5.26 7.70 35.10
N PRO A 67 5.46 8.93 34.63
CA PRO A 67 4.41 9.93 34.55
C PRO A 67 3.30 9.52 33.56
N ASP A 68 2.06 9.89 33.87
CA ASP A 68 0.94 9.91 32.92
C ASP A 68 0.94 11.24 32.17
N SER A 69 0.96 11.20 30.85
CA SER A 69 0.94 12.40 30.00
C SER A 69 -0.47 12.88 29.65
N SER A 70 -1.51 12.07 29.91
CA SER A 70 -2.90 12.50 29.70
C SER A 70 -3.39 13.51 30.73
N GLY A 71 -2.87 13.43 31.96
CA GLY A 71 -3.34 14.23 33.09
C GLY A 71 -4.68 13.77 33.67
N LEU A 72 -5.25 12.67 33.15
CA LEU A 72 -6.53 12.11 33.56
C LEU A 72 -6.38 10.79 34.33
N ALA A 73 -5.21 10.16 34.27
CA ALA A 73 -4.84 8.99 35.06
C ALA A 73 -3.77 9.35 36.11
N GLY A 74 -3.33 8.35 36.88
CA GLY A 74 -2.15 8.49 37.74
C GLY A 74 -0.89 7.91 37.09
N PRO A 75 0.30 8.19 37.68
CA PRO A 75 1.55 7.63 37.19
C PRO A 75 1.55 6.09 37.29
N ALA A 76 2.22 5.44 36.34
CA ALA A 76 2.42 4.00 36.33
C ALA A 76 3.56 3.62 37.28
N THR A 77 3.27 2.82 38.31
CA THR A 77 4.25 2.36 39.28
C THR A 77 4.88 1.05 38.82
N LEU A 78 6.18 1.07 38.54
CA LEU A 78 7.00 -0.09 38.23
C LEU A 78 7.15 -0.96 39.49
N GLY A 79 7.08 -2.28 39.31
CA GLY A 79 7.18 -3.26 40.37
C GLY A 79 7.75 -4.60 39.90
N GLY A 80 8.06 -5.47 40.86
CA GLY A 80 8.51 -6.85 40.59
C GLY A 80 9.81 -6.96 39.79
N GLY A 81 10.69 -5.96 39.88
CA GLY A 81 11.96 -5.93 39.16
C GLY A 81 11.94 -5.22 37.81
N ALA A 82 10.80 -4.66 37.40
CA ALA A 82 10.72 -3.85 36.19
C ALA A 82 11.64 -2.63 36.25
N ILE A 83 12.30 -2.33 35.14
CA ILE A 83 13.22 -1.22 34.97
C ILE A 83 12.98 -0.55 33.62
N LEU A 84 13.50 0.66 33.43
CA LEU A 84 13.59 1.24 32.09
C LEU A 84 14.75 0.61 31.32
N VAL A 85 14.49 0.19 30.10
CA VAL A 85 15.48 -0.35 29.16
C VAL A 85 15.50 0.52 27.90
N ASP A 86 16.64 0.55 27.21
CA ASP A 86 16.72 1.24 25.91
C ASP A 86 15.71 0.62 24.94
N SER A 87 14.86 1.46 24.33
CA SER A 87 13.88 1.02 23.33
C SER A 87 14.56 0.61 22.02
N GLY A 88 15.81 1.00 21.79
CA GLY A 88 16.50 0.89 20.51
C GLY A 88 16.01 1.92 19.48
N SER A 89 15.19 2.89 19.91
CA SER A 89 14.66 3.98 19.09
C SER A 89 14.99 5.34 19.71
N THR A 90 15.64 6.21 18.93
CA THR A 90 15.87 7.60 19.36
C THR A 90 14.57 8.42 19.43
N ALA A 91 13.50 7.97 18.79
CA ALA A 91 12.18 8.61 18.82
C ALA A 91 11.34 8.22 20.05
N HIS A 92 11.62 7.05 20.66
CA HIS A 92 10.85 6.50 21.77
C HIS A 92 11.70 6.29 23.04
N GLY A 93 12.93 6.81 23.07
CA GLY A 93 13.77 6.83 24.27
C GLY A 93 13.90 5.47 24.97
N THR A 94 13.26 5.32 26.13
CA THR A 94 13.30 4.09 26.93
C THR A 94 11.93 3.44 27.09
N ALA A 95 11.91 2.13 27.22
CA ALA A 95 10.71 1.33 27.41
C ALA A 95 10.68 0.65 28.79
N LEU A 96 9.50 0.18 29.21
CA LEU A 96 9.35 -0.69 30.37
C LEU A 96 9.91 -2.09 30.06
N GLY A 97 11.05 -2.45 30.67
CA GLY A 97 11.64 -3.78 30.57
C GLY A 97 11.02 -4.79 31.55
N LEU A 98 10.73 -5.98 31.04
CA LEU A 98 9.96 -7.03 31.72
C LEU A 98 10.69 -8.38 31.61
N ASP A 99 10.57 -9.22 32.63
CA ASP A 99 11.39 -10.43 32.85
C ASP A 99 10.64 -11.75 32.63
N GLY A 100 9.36 -11.69 32.23
CA GLY A 100 8.51 -12.87 32.06
C GLY A 100 8.09 -13.57 33.36
N ALA A 101 8.38 -13.01 34.54
CA ALA A 101 8.15 -13.67 35.82
C ALA A 101 7.41 -12.80 36.84
N THR A 102 7.91 -11.60 37.12
CA THR A 102 7.32 -10.70 38.14
C THR A 102 7.33 -9.22 37.76
N ALA A 103 8.17 -8.82 36.81
CA ALA A 103 8.28 -7.44 36.38
C ALA A 103 6.98 -6.98 35.73
N GLN A 104 6.48 -5.82 36.15
CA GLN A 104 5.22 -5.23 35.68
C GLN A 104 5.16 -3.75 36.06
N ALA A 105 4.20 -3.02 35.49
CA ALA A 105 3.79 -1.72 36.01
C ALA A 105 2.27 -1.66 36.21
N THR A 106 1.80 -0.87 37.18
CA THR A 106 0.37 -0.63 37.40
C THR A 106 0.05 0.84 37.52
N ALA A 107 -1.08 1.28 36.96
CA ALA A 107 -1.51 2.67 37.00
C ALA A 107 -3.00 2.79 37.36
N PRO A 108 -3.40 3.77 38.19
CA PRO A 108 -4.81 4.04 38.41
C PRO A 108 -5.39 4.81 37.21
N VAL A 109 -6.47 4.30 36.63
CA VAL A 109 -7.22 4.91 35.51
C VAL A 109 -8.71 4.97 35.90
N PRO A 110 -9.12 5.91 36.76
CA PRO A 110 -10.47 5.93 37.32
C PRO A 110 -11.57 6.09 36.26
N ALA A 111 -11.25 6.69 35.12
CA ALA A 111 -12.18 6.92 34.02
C ALA A 111 -12.37 5.69 33.10
N LEU A 112 -11.59 4.63 33.27
CA LEU A 112 -11.71 3.43 32.42
C LEU A 112 -12.96 2.62 32.80
N ASP A 113 -13.96 2.62 31.92
CA ASP A 113 -15.15 1.75 32.01
C ASP A 113 -15.06 0.60 31.01
N THR A 114 -14.66 -0.58 31.49
CA THR A 114 -14.54 -1.79 30.67
C THR A 114 -15.87 -2.45 30.32
N THR A 115 -17.01 -1.89 30.79
CA THR A 115 -18.36 -2.28 30.37
C THR A 115 -18.88 -1.49 29.17
N SER A 116 -18.20 -0.39 28.82
CA SER A 116 -18.48 0.49 27.67
C SER A 116 -17.43 0.34 26.55
N SER A 117 -17.51 1.15 25.49
CA SER A 117 -16.50 1.15 24.44
C SER A 117 -15.18 1.69 24.96
N TYR A 118 -14.05 1.12 24.50
CA TYR A 118 -12.72 1.60 24.85
C TYR A 118 -11.70 1.13 23.82
N THR A 119 -10.54 1.77 23.81
CA THR A 119 -9.37 1.38 23.01
C THR A 119 -8.15 1.35 23.90
N VAL A 120 -7.31 0.34 23.73
CA VAL A 120 -6.02 0.21 24.42
C VAL A 120 -4.95 -0.08 23.39
N SER A 121 -3.86 0.68 23.41
CA SER A 121 -2.74 0.52 22.50
C SER A 121 -1.40 0.54 23.22
N ALA A 122 -0.43 -0.18 22.69
CA ALA A 122 0.94 -0.19 23.19
C ALA A 122 1.93 -0.63 22.10
N ARG A 123 3.16 -0.12 22.17
CA ARG A 123 4.31 -0.72 21.50
C ARG A 123 4.79 -1.91 22.33
N VAL A 124 5.00 -3.05 21.69
CA VAL A 124 5.36 -4.29 22.37
C VAL A 124 6.51 -4.97 21.63
N ARG A 125 7.56 -5.32 22.37
CA ARG A 125 8.65 -6.20 21.93
C ARG A 125 8.60 -7.46 22.77
N MET A 126 8.62 -8.62 22.13
CA MET A 126 8.73 -9.90 22.83
C MET A 126 10.15 -10.43 22.69
N ASP A 127 10.83 -10.75 23.79
CA ASP A 127 12.19 -11.27 23.74
C ASP A 127 12.20 -12.81 23.61
N ALA A 128 11.13 -13.46 24.07
CA ALA A 128 10.88 -14.89 23.88
C ALA A 128 9.40 -15.16 23.55
N LEU A 129 9.14 -16.21 22.76
CA LEU A 129 7.78 -16.68 22.46
C LEU A 129 7.40 -17.85 23.37
N PRO A 130 6.42 -17.69 24.27
CA PRO A 130 5.96 -18.76 25.15
C PRO A 130 5.01 -19.71 24.42
N SER A 131 4.86 -20.93 24.95
CA SER A 131 3.79 -21.85 24.54
C SER A 131 2.42 -21.50 25.15
N GLY A 132 2.42 -20.74 26.25
CA GLY A 132 1.23 -20.24 26.96
C GLY A 132 0.87 -18.79 26.61
N TYR A 133 0.09 -18.14 27.48
CA TYR A 133 -0.32 -16.74 27.33
C TYR A 133 0.70 -15.80 27.98
N VAL A 134 0.92 -14.65 27.35
CA VAL A 134 1.61 -13.50 27.95
C VAL A 134 0.89 -12.22 27.56
N THR A 135 0.80 -11.27 28.48
CA THR A 135 -0.06 -10.09 28.33
C THR A 135 0.75 -8.81 28.40
N ALA A 136 0.63 -7.97 27.37
CA ALA A 136 1.29 -6.68 27.32
C ALA A 136 0.51 -5.62 28.11
N VAL A 137 -0.82 -5.55 27.92
CA VAL A 137 -1.69 -4.63 28.66
C VAL A 137 -3.01 -5.30 29.02
N ALA A 138 -3.43 -5.13 30.26
CA ALA A 138 -4.71 -5.55 30.81
C ALA A 138 -5.22 -4.54 31.85
N ALA A 139 -6.37 -4.83 32.45
CA ALA A 139 -6.81 -4.18 33.68
C ALA A 139 -7.10 -5.23 34.76
N ASP A 140 -7.08 -4.84 36.03
CA ASP A 140 -7.54 -5.71 37.11
C ASP A 140 -9.07 -5.65 37.17
N GLY A 141 -9.73 -6.81 37.30
CA GLY A 141 -11.19 -6.91 37.35
C GLY A 141 -11.72 -7.10 38.76
N ARG A 142 -12.94 -6.62 39.00
CA ARG A 142 -13.59 -6.74 40.32
C ARG A 142 -13.94 -8.18 40.69
N ASP A 143 -14.09 -9.05 39.71
CA ASP A 143 -14.37 -10.48 39.88
C ASP A 143 -13.08 -11.34 39.96
N GLY A 144 -11.90 -10.70 39.99
CA GLY A 144 -10.61 -11.36 40.02
C GLY A 144 -10.08 -11.84 38.66
N ARG A 145 -10.72 -11.44 37.56
CA ARG A 145 -10.24 -11.73 36.19
C ARG A 145 -10.05 -10.43 35.42
N SER A 146 -9.00 -10.32 34.62
CA SER A 146 -8.87 -9.15 33.74
C SER A 146 -10.07 -9.03 32.80
N PRO A 147 -10.66 -7.84 32.66
CA PRO A 147 -11.83 -7.62 31.80
C PRO A 147 -11.45 -7.64 30.31
N PHE A 148 -10.17 -7.44 29.99
CA PHE A 148 -9.58 -7.65 28.68
C PHE A 148 -8.11 -8.04 28.79
N PHE A 149 -7.57 -8.59 27.70
CA PHE A 149 -6.18 -8.96 27.57
C PHE A 149 -5.68 -8.55 26.17
N LEU A 150 -4.76 -7.59 26.10
CA LEU A 150 -3.96 -7.33 24.91
C LEU A 150 -2.69 -8.18 25.02
N GLN A 151 -2.73 -9.36 24.41
CA GLN A 151 -1.87 -10.48 24.75
C GLN A 151 -1.29 -11.19 23.53
N TYR A 152 -0.34 -12.09 23.75
CA TYR A 152 0.05 -13.13 22.80
C TYR A 152 -0.55 -14.47 23.24
N SER A 153 -1.18 -15.17 22.30
CA SER A 153 -1.68 -16.53 22.48
C SER A 153 -0.64 -17.52 21.96
N GLY A 154 -0.01 -18.29 22.84
CA GLY A 154 0.88 -19.39 22.46
C GLY A 154 0.13 -20.63 21.95
N SER A 155 0.91 -21.60 21.43
CA SER A 155 0.42 -22.81 20.75
C SER A 155 -0.42 -23.77 21.61
N ALA A 156 -0.49 -23.58 22.94
CA ALA A 156 -1.27 -24.40 23.85
C ALA A 156 -2.78 -24.48 23.53
N ASN A 157 -3.32 -23.58 22.69
CA ASN A 157 -4.75 -23.50 22.38
C ASN A 157 -5.07 -23.73 20.89
N GLY A 158 -4.11 -24.15 20.07
CA GLY A 158 -4.31 -24.42 18.63
C GLY A 158 -4.41 -23.18 17.72
N GLN A 159 -4.34 -21.97 18.28
CA GLN A 159 -4.25 -20.70 17.54
C GLN A 159 -3.17 -19.82 18.16
N THR A 160 -2.20 -19.42 17.35
CA THR A 160 -1.01 -18.66 17.77
C THR A 160 -1.00 -17.29 17.12
N GLY A 161 -0.67 -16.26 17.91
CA GLY A 161 -0.60 -14.87 17.44
C GLY A 161 -0.95 -13.88 18.54
N PHE A 162 -0.78 -12.59 18.24
CA PHE A 162 -1.33 -11.54 19.10
C PHE A 162 -2.84 -11.64 19.15
N ALA A 163 -3.42 -11.28 20.28
CA ALA A 163 -4.84 -11.38 20.54
C ALA A 163 -5.33 -10.19 21.38
N MET A 164 -6.50 -9.67 21.04
CA MET A 164 -7.34 -8.95 21.99
C MET A 164 -8.41 -9.93 22.49
N SER A 165 -8.46 -10.18 23.80
CA SER A 165 -9.27 -11.25 24.39
C SER A 165 -10.17 -10.77 25.54
N PHE A 166 -11.31 -11.44 25.73
CA PHE A 166 -12.15 -11.32 26.92
C PHE A 166 -12.07 -12.57 27.80
N PRO A 167 -12.36 -12.44 29.11
CA PRO A 167 -12.59 -13.60 29.97
C PRO A 167 -13.76 -14.42 29.42
N GLY A 168 -13.53 -15.73 29.19
CA GLY A 168 -14.58 -16.66 28.76
C GLY A 168 -14.70 -16.92 27.26
N GLY A 169 -13.90 -16.29 26.39
CA GLY A 169 -13.61 -16.88 25.07
C GLY A 169 -13.82 -16.07 23.78
N PRO A 170 -14.42 -14.87 23.72
CA PRO A 170 -14.28 -14.06 22.51
C PRO A 170 -12.84 -13.54 22.40
N ARG A 171 -12.16 -13.91 21.30
CA ARG A 171 -10.77 -13.55 21.03
C ARG A 171 -10.61 -13.15 19.57
N ALA A 172 -10.15 -11.93 19.34
CA ALA A 172 -9.67 -11.49 18.04
C ALA A 172 -8.18 -11.84 17.96
N ILE A 173 -7.83 -12.95 17.30
CA ILE A 173 -6.46 -13.49 17.21
C ILE A 173 -5.89 -13.28 15.81
N ALA A 174 -4.75 -12.60 15.72
CA ALA A 174 -4.00 -12.34 14.49
C ALA A 174 -3.19 -13.56 14.04
N THR A 175 -3.86 -14.60 13.52
CA THR A 175 -3.18 -15.84 13.07
C THR A 175 -2.38 -15.68 11.77
N GLY A 176 -2.60 -14.59 11.04
CA GLY A 176 -1.86 -14.24 9.81
C GLY A 176 -0.54 -13.52 10.07
N VAL A 177 -0.25 -13.12 11.31
CA VAL A 177 0.96 -12.39 11.67
C VAL A 177 1.98 -13.33 12.30
N THR A 178 3.11 -13.53 11.64
CA THR A 178 4.27 -14.21 12.22
C THR A 178 4.96 -13.28 13.22
N VAL A 179 4.91 -13.63 14.50
CA VAL A 179 5.56 -12.83 15.55
C VAL A 179 7.04 -13.19 15.64
N ALA A 180 7.91 -12.18 15.50
CA ALA A 180 9.36 -12.31 15.56
C ALA A 180 9.89 -11.78 16.90
N PRO A 181 10.67 -12.58 17.66
CA PRO A 181 11.37 -12.09 18.85
C PRO A 181 12.25 -10.88 18.54
N GLY A 182 12.31 -9.92 19.45
CA GLY A 182 13.09 -8.70 19.34
C GLY A 182 12.51 -7.62 18.43
N ARG A 183 11.44 -7.89 17.66
CA ARG A 183 10.74 -6.88 16.85
C ARG A 183 9.71 -6.12 17.70
N TRP A 184 9.64 -4.81 17.49
CA TRP A 184 8.57 -3.96 18.02
C TRP A 184 7.30 -4.06 17.17
N TYR A 185 6.15 -4.14 17.83
CA TYR A 185 4.81 -4.14 17.23
C TYR A 185 3.96 -3.06 17.88
N GLN A 186 3.21 -2.26 17.11
CA GLN A 186 2.14 -1.43 17.64
C GLN A 186 0.87 -2.28 17.75
N LEU A 187 0.48 -2.69 18.95
CA LEU A 187 -0.76 -3.42 19.19
C LEU A 187 -1.86 -2.46 19.59
N THR A 188 -3.06 -2.61 19.02
CA THR A 188 -4.24 -1.84 19.44
C THR A 188 -5.47 -2.74 19.51
N GLY A 189 -6.03 -2.89 20.71
CA GLY A 189 -7.29 -3.58 20.96
C GLY A 189 -8.44 -2.58 21.04
N VAL A 190 -9.48 -2.77 20.23
CA VAL A 190 -10.68 -1.92 20.22
C VAL A 190 -11.89 -2.72 20.64
N ARG A 191 -12.60 -2.26 21.68
CA ARG A 191 -13.94 -2.74 22.03
C ARG A 191 -14.95 -1.68 21.63
N ASP A 192 -15.87 -2.05 20.74
CA ASP A 192 -17.05 -1.26 20.43
C ASP A 192 -18.28 -1.93 21.07
N ALA A 193 -18.71 -1.38 22.20
CA ALA A 193 -19.86 -1.88 22.93
C ALA A 193 -21.18 -1.63 22.19
N ALA A 194 -21.25 -0.55 21.41
CA ALA A 194 -22.45 -0.19 20.66
C ALA A 194 -22.68 -1.15 19.48
N ARG A 195 -21.59 -1.58 18.84
CA ARG A 195 -21.62 -2.59 17.76
C ARG A 195 -21.48 -4.03 18.26
N GLY A 196 -21.13 -4.23 19.53
CA GLY A 196 -20.91 -5.54 20.11
C GLY A 196 -19.72 -6.26 19.46
N THR A 197 -18.62 -5.54 19.20
CA THR A 197 -17.43 -6.07 18.52
C THR A 197 -16.15 -5.87 19.32
N LEU A 198 -15.22 -6.80 19.13
CA LEU A 198 -13.83 -6.70 19.54
C LEU A 198 -12.94 -6.77 18.30
N ALA A 199 -11.95 -5.90 18.21
CA ALA A 199 -10.98 -5.89 17.15
C ALA A 199 -9.55 -5.87 17.71
N LEU A 200 -8.64 -6.54 17.00
CA LEU A 200 -7.22 -6.42 17.20
C LEU A 200 -6.60 -5.82 15.95
N TYR A 201 -5.80 -4.79 16.15
CA TYR A 201 -4.94 -4.20 15.15
C TYR A 201 -3.47 -4.47 15.51
N VAL A 202 -2.66 -4.77 14.49
CA VAL A 202 -1.21 -4.89 14.59
C VAL A 202 -0.60 -3.93 13.58
N ASP A 203 0.34 -3.09 14.03
CA ASP A 203 1.01 -2.06 13.22
C ASP A 203 0.00 -1.16 12.47
N GLY A 204 -1.12 -0.84 13.15
CA GLY A 204 -2.17 0.04 12.62
C GLY A 204 -3.22 -0.65 11.75
N ARG A 205 -3.12 -1.97 11.53
CA ARG A 205 -3.95 -2.72 10.57
C ARG A 205 -4.83 -3.72 11.26
N LEU A 206 -6.08 -3.85 10.81
CA LEU A 206 -7.05 -4.77 11.41
C LEU A 206 -6.68 -6.21 11.07
N GLU A 207 -6.28 -6.98 12.08
CA GLU A 207 -5.85 -8.37 11.89
C GLU A 207 -6.92 -9.39 12.26
N ALA A 208 -7.79 -9.03 13.21
CA ALA A 208 -8.85 -9.92 13.64
C ALA A 208 -10.02 -9.17 14.27
N THR A 209 -11.21 -9.75 14.12
CA THR A 209 -12.42 -9.33 14.82
C THR A 209 -13.08 -10.51 15.52
N ALA A 210 -13.75 -10.26 16.62
CA ALA A 210 -14.61 -11.21 17.30
C ALA A 210 -15.88 -10.51 17.82
N ALA A 211 -16.89 -11.29 18.21
CA ALA A 211 -18.02 -10.76 18.94
C ALA A 211 -17.56 -10.16 20.29
N GLY A 212 -18.06 -8.99 20.63
CA GLY A 212 -17.83 -8.38 21.94
C GLY A 212 -18.57 -9.16 23.02
N GLY A 213 -17.84 -9.61 24.05
CA GLY A 213 -18.45 -10.27 25.20
C GLY A 213 -19.22 -9.30 26.10
N THR A 214 -19.94 -9.86 27.07
CA THR A 214 -20.49 -9.08 28.20
C THR A 214 -19.34 -8.41 28.94
N GLY A 215 -19.42 -7.09 29.14
CA GLY A 215 -18.38 -6.34 29.83
C GLY A 215 -18.18 -6.83 31.26
N VAL A 216 -16.93 -6.86 31.71
CA VAL A 216 -16.56 -7.14 33.11
C VAL A 216 -16.06 -5.83 33.71
N GLU A 217 -16.47 -5.52 34.94
CA GLU A 217 -16.06 -4.28 35.62
C GLU A 217 -14.60 -4.33 36.07
N THR A 218 -13.84 -3.28 35.72
CA THR A 218 -12.50 -3.07 36.26
C THR A 218 -12.53 -2.50 37.69
N THR A 219 -11.46 -2.74 38.44
CA THR A 219 -11.16 -2.01 39.68
C THR A 219 -10.68 -0.57 39.43
N GLY A 220 -10.40 -0.22 38.16
CA GLY A 220 -9.76 1.05 37.78
C GLY A 220 -8.24 0.99 37.79
N THR A 221 -7.64 -0.20 37.92
CA THR A 221 -6.18 -0.38 37.83
C THR A 221 -5.82 -0.98 36.47
N LEU A 222 -5.06 -0.24 35.67
CA LEU A 222 -4.39 -0.74 34.48
C LEU A 222 -3.13 -1.52 34.88
N SER A 223 -2.89 -2.64 34.21
CA SER A 223 -1.75 -3.53 34.40
C SER A 223 -0.96 -3.62 33.10
N VAL A 224 0.35 -3.33 33.14
CA VAL A 224 1.27 -3.43 32.00
C VAL A 224 2.28 -4.53 32.28
N GLY A 225 2.43 -5.46 31.33
CA GLY A 225 3.33 -6.61 31.40
C GLY A 225 2.77 -7.86 32.11
N ARG A 226 1.49 -7.87 32.48
CA ARG A 226 0.80 -9.00 33.13
C ARG A 226 -0.72 -8.94 32.97
N ALA A 227 -1.41 -10.03 33.30
CA ALA A 227 -2.86 -10.08 33.49
C ALA A 227 -3.28 -10.54 34.90
N GLN A 228 -4.59 -10.53 35.18
CA GLN A 228 -5.18 -11.04 36.41
C GLN A 228 -6.07 -12.26 36.15
N TRP A 229 -5.88 -13.32 36.95
CA TRP A 229 -6.74 -14.51 36.94
C TRP A 229 -6.90 -15.09 38.35
N ASP A 230 -8.13 -15.41 38.74
CA ASP A 230 -8.50 -15.87 40.10
C ASP A 230 -7.89 -15.00 41.22
N GLY A 231 -7.88 -13.68 40.99
CA GLY A 231 -7.33 -12.67 41.90
C GLY A 231 -5.79 -12.63 41.97
N ARG A 232 -5.08 -13.36 41.11
CA ARG A 232 -3.61 -13.42 41.06
C ARG A 232 -3.06 -12.80 39.78
N ALA A 233 -1.85 -12.28 39.86
CA ALA A 233 -1.08 -11.86 38.69
C ALA A 233 -0.61 -13.09 37.90
N VAL A 234 -0.83 -13.09 36.59
CA VAL A 234 -0.48 -14.17 35.65
C VAL A 234 0.00 -13.58 34.32
N ASP A 235 0.41 -14.44 33.38
CA ASP A 235 0.73 -14.10 31.99
C ASP A 235 1.77 -12.98 31.85
N PHE A 236 2.84 -13.08 32.63
CA PHE A 236 3.93 -12.09 32.64
C PHE A 236 4.69 -12.09 31.32
N LEU A 237 4.86 -10.91 30.73
CA LEU A 237 5.57 -10.72 29.46
C LEU A 237 7.08 -10.73 29.66
N ASP A 238 7.79 -11.49 28.82
CA ASP A 238 9.26 -11.42 28.66
C ASP A 238 9.58 -10.53 27.46
N GLY A 239 10.08 -9.32 27.73
CA GLY A 239 10.30 -8.31 26.69
C GLY A 239 10.19 -6.87 27.17
N ALA A 240 9.66 -5.99 26.32
CA ALA A 240 9.50 -4.58 26.64
C ALA A 240 8.17 -4.01 26.13
N VAL A 241 7.63 -3.05 26.88
CA VAL A 241 6.39 -2.33 26.52
C VAL A 241 6.62 -0.83 26.59
N ASP A 242 6.06 -0.11 25.62
CA ASP A 242 6.23 1.32 25.46
C ASP A 242 4.96 1.98 24.89
N ASP A 243 4.86 3.30 24.93
CA ASP A 243 3.76 4.12 24.39
C ASP A 243 2.36 3.55 24.70
N VAL A 244 2.13 3.20 25.98
CA VAL A 244 0.83 2.69 26.42
C VAL A 244 -0.18 3.82 26.42
N ARG A 245 -1.32 3.61 25.76
CA ARG A 245 -2.42 4.58 25.67
C ARG A 245 -3.77 3.89 25.89
N VAL A 246 -4.67 4.59 26.57
CA VAL A 246 -6.04 4.16 26.83
C VAL A 246 -7.02 5.28 26.44
N ASP A 247 -8.03 4.93 25.66
CA ASP A 247 -9.14 5.81 25.29
C ASP A 247 -10.48 5.24 25.80
N ASP A 248 -11.37 6.11 26.27
CA ASP A 248 -12.74 5.80 26.76
C ASP A 248 -13.76 5.56 25.64
N ARG A 249 -13.28 5.26 24.44
CA ARG A 249 -14.09 5.09 23.23
C ARG A 249 -13.47 4.09 22.27
N ALA A 250 -14.28 3.60 21.34
CA ALA A 250 -13.78 2.82 20.21
C ALA A 250 -13.16 3.78 19.18
N LEU A 251 -11.86 3.63 18.90
CA LEU A 251 -11.20 4.35 17.82
C LEU A 251 -11.54 3.73 16.46
N SER A 252 -11.63 4.56 15.42
CA SER A 252 -11.77 4.10 14.04
C SER A 252 -10.46 3.50 13.52
N ALA A 253 -10.54 2.68 12.47
CA ALA A 253 -9.35 2.11 11.82
C ALA A 253 -8.34 3.19 11.40
N ALA A 254 -8.80 4.34 10.89
CA ALA A 254 -7.94 5.46 10.52
C ALA A 254 -7.23 6.10 11.74
N GLN A 255 -7.93 6.23 12.87
CA GLN A 255 -7.35 6.71 14.12
C GLN A 255 -6.31 5.72 14.66
N VAL A 256 -6.58 4.43 14.57
CA VAL A 256 -5.64 3.37 14.97
C VAL A 256 -4.41 3.33 14.06
N ALA A 257 -4.57 3.52 12.75
CA ALA A 257 -3.46 3.63 11.81
C ALA A 257 -2.54 4.82 12.15
N SER A 258 -3.12 5.96 12.51
CA SER A 258 -2.37 7.15 12.95
C SER A 258 -1.56 6.88 14.23
N LEU A 259 -2.07 6.09 15.17
CA LEU A 259 -1.32 5.69 16.38
C LEU A 259 -0.08 4.84 16.06
N ALA A 260 -0.10 4.09 14.96
CA ALA A 260 1.04 3.28 14.52
C ALA A 260 2.10 4.07 13.73
N GLY A 261 1.93 5.39 13.59
CA GLY A 261 2.81 6.22 12.77
C GLY A 261 2.56 6.09 11.26
N ALA A 262 1.42 5.53 10.84
CA ALA A 262 0.95 5.75 9.47
C ALA A 262 0.65 7.25 9.31
N PRO A 263 1.12 7.92 8.24
CA PRO A 263 0.88 9.34 8.06
C PRO A 263 -0.63 9.62 8.10
N ALA A 264 -1.03 10.62 8.89
CA ALA A 264 -2.40 11.13 8.86
C ALA A 264 -2.71 11.60 7.43
N ASP A 265 -3.92 11.30 6.93
CA ASP A 265 -4.38 11.76 5.62
C ASP A 265 -4.55 13.28 5.64
N ASP A 266 -3.47 14.00 5.38
CA ASP A 266 -3.42 15.45 5.19
C ASP A 266 -3.67 15.85 3.73
N GLY A 267 -4.14 14.90 2.90
CA GLY A 267 -4.37 15.08 1.47
C GLY A 267 -3.12 14.93 0.60
N ARG A 268 -2.00 14.47 1.16
CA ARG A 268 -0.78 14.18 0.39
C ARG A 268 -0.93 12.98 -0.53
N VAL A 269 -0.19 13.05 -1.63
CA VAL A 269 0.01 11.95 -2.57
C VAL A 269 1.48 11.64 -2.74
N ALA A 270 1.81 10.41 -3.13
CA ALA A 270 3.16 10.07 -3.54
C ALA A 270 3.41 10.65 -4.93
N ALA A 271 4.48 11.43 -5.08
CA ALA A 271 4.93 11.97 -6.37
C ALA A 271 6.00 11.09 -7.01
N TRP A 272 6.70 10.30 -6.21
CA TRP A 272 7.69 9.32 -6.66
C TRP A 272 7.89 8.28 -5.56
N THR A 273 8.20 7.04 -5.95
CA THR A 273 8.60 5.95 -5.03
C THR A 273 9.73 5.14 -5.64
N GLY A 274 10.49 4.46 -4.76
CA GLY A 274 11.48 3.45 -5.13
C GLY A 274 11.41 2.31 -4.12
N SER A 275 11.08 1.10 -4.56
CA SER A 275 10.88 -0.02 -3.63
C SER A 275 12.19 -0.50 -3.03
N ALA A 276 12.20 -0.70 -1.70
CA ALA A 276 13.40 -1.03 -0.95
C ALA A 276 13.89 -2.46 -1.17
N GLN A 277 15.17 -2.57 -1.51
CA GLN A 277 16.00 -3.76 -1.74
C GLN A 277 17.34 -3.66 -0.97
N HIS A 278 18.08 -4.75 -1.00
CA HIS A 278 19.45 -4.86 -0.52
C HIS A 278 20.42 -4.34 -1.60
N LEU A 279 21.23 -3.31 -1.30
CA LEU A 279 22.26 -2.78 -2.23
C LEU A 279 23.70 -3.18 -1.89
N GLY A 280 23.92 -3.89 -0.78
CA GLY A 280 25.27 -4.15 -0.25
C GLY A 280 25.86 -2.93 0.47
N GLY A 281 27.17 -2.92 0.71
CA GLY A 281 27.85 -1.91 1.53
C GLY A 281 29.15 -2.43 2.16
N PRO A 282 29.78 -1.69 3.08
CA PRO A 282 29.30 -0.47 3.75
C PRO A 282 29.68 0.84 3.06
N TYR A 283 28.91 1.89 3.36
CA TYR A 283 29.24 3.28 3.04
C TYR A 283 29.58 4.00 4.35
N THR A 284 30.61 4.85 4.31
CA THR A 284 31.09 5.60 5.49
C THR A 284 31.50 6.99 5.03
N ASP A 285 30.96 8.03 5.68
CA ASP A 285 31.31 9.43 5.41
C ASP A 285 31.17 9.78 3.92
N LYS A 286 29.98 9.52 3.38
CA LYS A 286 29.65 9.71 1.95
C LYS A 286 28.33 10.42 1.80
N THR A 287 28.27 11.26 0.77
CA THR A 287 27.01 11.82 0.28
C THR A 287 26.61 11.12 -1.00
N VAL A 288 25.39 10.59 -1.03
CA VAL A 288 24.70 10.17 -2.26
C VAL A 288 23.76 11.28 -2.70
N ARG A 289 23.54 11.43 -4.01
CA ARG A 289 22.60 12.35 -4.63
C ARG A 289 21.77 11.56 -5.64
N ASP A 290 20.60 11.15 -5.17
CA ASP A 290 19.59 10.46 -5.96
C ASP A 290 18.88 11.46 -6.88
N VAL A 291 18.66 11.08 -8.13
CA VAL A 291 17.81 11.84 -9.07
C VAL A 291 16.49 11.12 -9.21
N VAL A 292 15.39 11.82 -8.92
CA VAL A 292 14.03 11.27 -8.96
C VAL A 292 13.10 12.12 -9.82
N HIS A 293 12.16 11.48 -10.50
CA HIS A 293 11.27 12.12 -11.47
C HIS A 293 9.82 12.11 -10.95
N THR A 294 9.22 13.29 -10.84
CA THR A 294 7.91 13.46 -10.19
C THR A 294 6.75 13.19 -11.15
N SER A 295 5.79 12.36 -10.74
CA SER A 295 4.58 12.08 -11.55
C SER A 295 3.44 13.07 -11.34
N VAL A 296 3.51 13.88 -10.28
CA VAL A 296 2.55 14.94 -9.96
C VAL A 296 3.26 16.12 -9.33
N GLY A 297 2.76 17.33 -9.59
CA GLY A 297 3.22 18.56 -8.95
C GLY A 297 2.51 18.84 -7.62
N GLY A 298 3.13 19.67 -6.80
CA GLY A 298 2.58 20.10 -5.53
C GLY A 298 3.55 20.89 -4.68
N SER A 299 3.18 21.10 -3.42
CA SER A 299 3.96 21.85 -2.45
C SER A 299 4.30 21.02 -1.22
N GLY A 300 5.24 21.53 -0.41
CA GLY A 300 5.55 20.95 0.89
C GLY A 300 6.17 19.56 0.77
N VAL A 301 7.13 19.38 -0.14
CA VAL A 301 7.81 18.09 -0.39
C VAL A 301 8.23 17.42 0.93
N GLN A 302 7.92 16.14 1.08
CA GLN A 302 8.43 15.30 2.15
C GLN A 302 9.23 14.13 1.57
N LEU A 303 10.28 13.75 2.28
CA LEU A 303 11.16 12.64 1.92
C LEU A 303 10.97 11.53 2.94
N ARG A 304 10.75 10.30 2.48
CA ARG A 304 10.79 9.11 3.35
C ARG A 304 12.11 8.37 3.13
N LEU A 305 12.90 8.31 4.20
CA LEU A 305 14.16 7.59 4.24
C LEU A 305 13.98 6.26 4.96
N SER A 306 14.64 5.22 4.47
CA SER A 306 14.40 3.84 4.82
C SER A 306 15.69 3.13 5.19
N ASN A 307 15.62 2.38 6.29
CA ASN A 307 16.63 1.42 6.72
C ASN A 307 16.01 0.02 6.85
N ALA A 308 15.03 -0.29 6.00
CA ALA A 308 14.23 -1.51 6.03
C ALA A 308 15.06 -2.79 5.99
N HIS A 309 16.18 -2.77 5.27
CA HIS A 309 17.06 -3.90 5.02
C HIS A 309 18.47 -3.71 5.60
N GLY A 310 18.73 -2.61 6.29
CA GLY A 310 20.06 -2.35 6.83
C GLY A 310 20.39 -3.24 8.01
N THR A 311 21.69 -3.46 8.23
CA THR A 311 22.17 -4.35 9.31
C THR A 311 22.60 -3.61 10.58
N VAL A 312 22.63 -2.28 10.54
CA VAL A 312 22.89 -1.40 11.68
C VAL A 312 22.00 -0.15 11.62
N PRO A 313 21.78 0.57 12.73
CA PRO A 313 21.14 1.88 12.70
C PRO A 313 21.94 2.86 11.82
N VAL A 314 21.25 3.61 10.96
CA VAL A 314 21.86 4.59 10.06
C VAL A 314 21.54 5.99 10.52
N THR A 315 22.56 6.85 10.63
CA THR A 315 22.37 8.27 10.93
C THR A 315 22.50 9.10 9.67
N PHE A 316 21.42 9.78 9.30
CA PHE A 316 21.38 10.79 8.25
C PHE A 316 21.58 12.16 8.90
N ASP A 317 22.74 12.77 8.73
CA ASP A 317 23.13 14.03 9.40
C ASP A 317 23.07 15.27 8.49
N ALA A 318 23.01 15.05 7.16
CA ALA A 318 22.65 16.08 6.20
C ALA A 318 21.77 15.50 5.08
N VAL A 319 20.53 15.98 5.00
CA VAL A 319 19.58 15.61 3.94
C VAL A 319 19.08 16.88 3.26
N TYR A 320 19.17 16.91 1.93
CA TYR A 320 18.80 18.06 1.12
C TYR A 320 18.01 17.64 -0.11
N VAL A 321 17.13 18.51 -0.59
CA VAL A 321 16.39 18.33 -1.84
C VAL A 321 16.33 19.66 -2.59
N GLY A 322 16.54 19.61 -3.90
CA GLY A 322 16.43 20.76 -4.79
C GLY A 322 16.03 20.37 -6.21
N ALA A 323 15.62 21.35 -7.00
CA ALA A 323 15.31 21.14 -8.41
C ALA A 323 16.61 20.83 -9.16
N ARG A 324 16.64 19.73 -9.91
CA ARG A 324 17.81 19.34 -10.68
C ARG A 324 18.04 20.33 -11.83
N ALA A 325 19.27 20.79 -12.01
CA ALA A 325 19.67 21.59 -13.17
C ALA A 325 20.17 20.68 -14.31
N SER A 326 21.22 19.90 -14.05
CA SER A 326 21.77 18.94 -15.00
C SER A 326 22.73 17.98 -14.31
N ARG A 327 22.70 16.69 -14.64
CA ARG A 327 23.54 15.68 -13.96
C ARG A 327 23.35 15.78 -12.44
N ALA A 328 24.45 15.98 -11.69
CA ALA A 328 24.45 16.22 -10.26
C ALA A 328 24.19 17.70 -9.87
N ASP A 329 24.24 18.66 -10.79
CA ASP A 329 24.03 20.07 -10.45
C ASP A 329 22.57 20.35 -10.08
N VAL A 330 22.38 21.17 -9.05
CA VAL A 330 21.08 21.66 -8.56
C VAL A 330 20.89 23.12 -8.99
N VAL A 331 19.64 23.51 -9.29
CA VAL A 331 19.31 24.89 -9.63
C VAL A 331 19.63 25.79 -8.42
N PRO A 332 20.49 26.82 -8.58
CA PRO A 332 20.90 27.67 -7.47
C PRO A 332 19.72 28.27 -6.69
N GLY A 333 19.76 28.18 -5.37
CA GLY A 333 18.72 28.70 -4.47
C GLY A 333 17.50 27.78 -4.28
N THR A 334 17.46 26.62 -4.95
CA THR A 334 16.41 25.61 -4.74
C THR A 334 16.80 24.51 -3.77
N ASN A 335 18.10 24.35 -3.46
CA ASN A 335 18.57 23.31 -2.56
C ASN A 335 18.17 23.63 -1.10
N ARG A 336 17.27 22.82 -0.52
CA ARG A 336 16.72 23.01 0.82
C ARG A 336 17.07 21.84 1.71
N ARG A 337 17.45 22.13 2.96
CA ARG A 337 17.66 21.08 3.97
C ARG A 337 16.32 20.49 4.40
N ALA A 338 16.23 19.17 4.42
CA ALA A 338 15.14 18.45 5.06
C ALA A 338 15.41 18.31 6.56
N MET A 339 14.36 18.47 7.36
CA MET A 339 14.40 18.38 8.82
C MET A 339 13.55 17.19 9.27
N PHE A 340 13.77 16.69 10.48
CA PHE A 340 13.06 15.55 11.06
C PHE A 340 12.63 15.92 12.49
N GLY A 341 11.35 16.27 12.67
CA GLY A 341 10.87 16.80 13.96
C GLY A 341 11.62 18.06 14.37
N GLY A 342 11.94 18.93 13.42
CA GLY A 342 12.72 20.15 13.60
C GLY A 342 14.23 19.94 13.75
N ARG A 343 14.73 18.70 13.68
CA ARG A 343 16.17 18.38 13.79
C ARG A 343 16.80 18.16 12.43
N GLY A 344 18.05 18.58 12.27
CA GLY A 344 18.77 18.44 11.01
C GLY A 344 19.42 17.06 10.78
N ALA A 345 19.32 16.18 11.78
CA ALA A 345 19.89 14.85 11.77
C ALA A 345 18.91 13.86 12.42
N VAL A 346 18.91 12.62 11.95
CA VAL A 346 18.06 11.55 12.49
C VAL A 346 18.77 10.20 12.38
N THR A 347 18.57 9.35 13.39
CA THR A 347 19.05 7.96 13.38
C THR A 347 17.86 7.03 13.17
N VAL A 348 17.89 6.26 12.10
CA VAL A 348 16.85 5.28 11.74
C VAL A 348 17.32 3.88 12.16
N PRO A 349 16.56 3.18 13.03
CA PRO A 349 16.91 1.83 13.46
C PRO A 349 16.84 0.83 12.30
N VAL A 350 17.43 -0.35 12.48
CA VAL A 350 17.28 -1.49 11.55
C VAL A 350 15.80 -1.81 11.36
N GLY A 351 15.38 -1.99 10.10
CA GLY A 351 13.98 -2.25 9.75
C GLY A 351 13.08 -1.01 9.81
N GLY A 352 13.61 0.15 10.20
CA GLY A 352 12.86 1.38 10.37
C GLY A 352 12.78 2.24 9.11
N SER A 353 11.91 3.24 9.14
CA SER A 353 11.87 4.35 8.20
C SER A 353 11.57 5.65 8.95
N VAL A 354 11.82 6.79 8.31
CA VAL A 354 11.51 8.12 8.84
C VAL A 354 11.04 9.04 7.72
N THR A 355 10.02 9.85 7.99
CA THR A 355 9.57 10.89 7.06
C THR A 355 10.05 12.25 7.54
N SER A 356 10.52 13.09 6.62
CA SER A 356 10.93 14.46 6.93
C SER A 356 9.74 15.35 7.27
N ASP A 357 10.03 16.47 7.95
CA ASP A 357 9.14 17.62 7.96
C ASP A 357 8.92 18.11 6.51
N ALA A 358 7.82 18.84 6.27
CA ALA A 358 7.54 19.41 4.96
C ALA A 358 8.60 20.45 4.57
N VAL A 359 9.32 20.20 3.48
CA VAL A 359 10.28 21.12 2.90
C VAL A 359 9.52 22.22 2.15
N PRO A 360 9.76 23.51 2.44
CA PRO A 360 9.04 24.62 1.82
C PRO A 360 9.52 24.84 0.38
N MET A 361 9.12 23.95 -0.50
CA MET A 361 9.38 23.98 -1.94
C MET A 361 8.14 23.52 -2.71
N SER A 362 8.03 24.00 -3.95
CA SER A 362 7.04 23.55 -4.93
C SER A 362 7.76 22.81 -6.04
N VAL A 363 7.09 21.80 -6.58
CA VAL A 363 7.57 20.97 -7.70
C VAL A 363 6.46 20.83 -8.73
N GLY A 364 6.81 20.85 -10.01
CA GLY A 364 5.91 20.56 -11.11
C GLY A 364 5.76 19.06 -11.35
N LYS A 365 4.78 18.68 -12.19
CA LYS A 365 4.73 17.34 -12.77
C LYS A 365 5.85 17.21 -13.80
N GLY A 366 6.58 16.09 -13.77
CA GLY A 366 7.69 15.83 -14.67
C GLY A 366 8.98 16.56 -14.28
N ASP A 367 9.02 17.20 -13.11
CA ASP A 367 10.25 17.79 -12.60
C ASP A 367 11.19 16.70 -12.08
N ASP A 368 12.47 16.87 -12.34
CA ASP A 368 13.54 16.10 -11.71
C ASP A 368 13.99 16.78 -10.41
N LEU A 369 14.03 16.02 -9.33
CA LEU A 369 14.60 16.44 -8.05
C LEU A 369 15.94 15.75 -7.82
N ALA A 370 16.88 16.49 -7.24
CA ALA A 370 18.11 15.94 -6.70
C ALA A 370 18.00 15.86 -5.17
N VAL A 371 17.99 14.65 -4.62
CA VAL A 371 17.91 14.39 -3.19
C VAL A 371 19.27 13.93 -2.70
N SER A 372 19.92 14.75 -1.88
CA SER A 372 21.23 14.44 -1.32
C SER A 372 21.11 13.92 0.11
N VAL A 373 21.71 12.76 0.39
CA VAL A 373 21.74 12.14 1.72
C VAL A 373 23.18 11.88 2.11
N HIS A 374 23.62 12.47 3.21
CA HIS A 374 24.91 12.20 3.83
C HIS A 374 24.74 11.24 5.02
N VAL A 375 25.72 10.35 5.17
CA VAL A 375 25.84 9.43 6.30
C VAL A 375 27.18 9.62 7.01
N ALA A 376 27.15 10.07 8.26
CA ALA A 376 28.36 10.34 9.05
C ALA A 376 29.17 9.10 9.46
N GLY A 377 28.52 7.93 9.52
CA GLY A 377 29.09 6.69 10.05
C GLY A 377 28.96 5.51 9.08
N ALA A 378 29.59 4.39 9.43
CA ALA A 378 29.49 3.17 8.65
C ALA A 378 28.05 2.63 8.68
N THR A 379 27.43 2.48 7.51
CA THR A 379 26.01 2.12 7.36
C THR A 379 25.73 0.61 7.38
N GLY A 380 26.76 -0.23 7.43
CA GLY A 380 26.60 -1.67 7.20
C GLY A 380 26.04 -1.95 5.80
N GLU A 381 25.20 -2.98 5.69
CA GLU A 381 24.44 -3.22 4.46
C GLU A 381 23.41 -2.11 4.24
N VAL A 382 23.29 -1.64 3.00
CA VAL A 382 22.46 -0.49 2.66
C VAL A 382 21.12 -0.91 2.09
N THR A 383 20.06 -0.26 2.61
CA THR A 383 18.75 -0.21 1.97
C THR A 383 18.79 0.75 0.78
N GLY A 384 18.30 0.31 -0.36
CA GLY A 384 18.12 1.18 -1.53
C GLY A 384 17.37 0.45 -2.63
N HIS A 385 17.60 0.81 -3.89
CA HIS A 385 16.89 0.24 -5.03
C HIS A 385 17.86 0.02 -6.19
N SER A 386 18.01 -1.22 -6.68
CA SER A 386 19.17 -1.65 -7.47
C SER A 386 19.12 -1.20 -8.92
N ASP A 387 17.93 -1.10 -9.50
CA ASP A 387 17.71 -0.91 -10.93
C ASP A 387 16.98 0.42 -11.22
N ALA A 388 17.47 1.50 -10.60
CA ALA A 388 16.83 2.81 -10.64
C ALA A 388 16.64 3.43 -12.03
N ARG A 389 17.31 2.92 -13.08
CA ARG A 389 17.36 3.50 -14.45
C ARG A 389 17.61 5.02 -14.48
N ALA A 390 18.17 5.55 -13.41
CA ALA A 390 18.49 6.95 -13.19
C ALA A 390 19.89 7.01 -12.58
N THR A 391 20.70 7.95 -13.06
CA THR A 391 22.05 8.15 -12.58
C THR A 391 22.01 8.82 -11.21
N THR A 392 22.45 8.08 -10.21
CA THR A 392 22.79 8.56 -8.87
C THR A 392 24.26 8.94 -8.82
N TYR A 393 24.56 10.00 -8.09
CA TYR A 393 25.91 10.55 -7.95
C TYR A 393 26.37 10.42 -6.51
N TYR A 394 27.63 10.08 -6.25
CA TYR A 394 28.15 10.05 -4.88
C TYR A 394 29.59 10.54 -4.77
N GLY A 395 29.95 10.98 -3.57
CA GLY A 395 31.27 11.52 -3.26
C GLY A 395 31.57 11.49 -1.76
N ASP A 396 32.84 11.71 -1.42
CA ASP A 396 33.35 11.64 -0.06
C ASP A 396 33.01 12.89 0.77
N GLY A 397 32.62 12.66 2.03
CA GLY A 397 32.23 13.65 3.03
C GLY A 397 30.83 14.25 2.79
N ASP A 398 30.48 15.24 3.63
CA ASP A 398 29.25 16.02 3.47
C ASP A 398 29.35 16.99 2.28
N LEU A 399 28.60 16.65 1.23
CA LEU A 399 28.43 17.43 0.00
C LEU A 399 26.97 17.90 -0.14
N ALA A 400 26.08 17.55 0.79
CA ALA A 400 24.63 17.56 0.55
C ALA A 400 24.09 18.98 0.27
N ALA A 401 24.67 19.98 0.93
CA ALA A 401 24.32 21.39 0.75
C ALA A 401 24.86 22.03 -0.55
N LEU A 402 25.74 21.36 -1.30
CA LEU A 402 26.38 21.94 -2.48
C LEU A 402 25.44 21.94 -3.69
N ASP A 403 25.22 23.10 -4.29
CA ASP A 403 24.48 23.17 -5.56
C ASP A 403 25.27 22.50 -6.69
N SER A 404 26.60 22.66 -6.71
CA SER A 404 27.45 22.08 -7.74
C SER A 404 27.71 20.58 -7.53
N GLY A 405 27.55 19.83 -8.61
CA GLY A 405 27.88 18.42 -8.74
C GLY A 405 29.36 18.10 -8.84
N ALA A 406 30.26 19.09 -8.90
CA ALA A 406 31.68 18.88 -9.24
C ALA A 406 32.46 17.95 -8.29
N ARG A 407 31.98 17.76 -7.05
CA ARG A 407 32.59 16.86 -6.06
C ARG A 407 31.95 15.47 -6.01
N TYR A 408 30.88 15.25 -6.77
CA TYR A 408 30.30 13.93 -6.97
C TYR A 408 30.99 13.27 -8.15
N VAL A 409 32.06 12.53 -7.84
CA VAL A 409 33.00 12.01 -8.83
C VAL A 409 32.64 10.62 -9.33
N ASP A 410 31.76 9.92 -8.61
CA ASP A 410 31.30 8.57 -8.93
C ASP A 410 29.80 8.55 -9.26
N THR A 411 29.41 7.55 -10.04
CA THR A 411 28.02 7.35 -10.48
C THR A 411 27.60 5.90 -10.44
N ILE A 412 26.33 5.65 -10.16
CA ILE A 412 25.67 4.34 -10.21
C ILE A 412 24.22 4.51 -10.63
N THR A 413 23.57 3.44 -11.09
CA THR A 413 22.14 3.44 -11.46
C THR A 413 21.28 2.79 -10.37
N SER A 414 21.49 3.22 -9.12
CA SER A 414 20.75 2.72 -7.95
C SER A 414 20.39 3.91 -7.04
N TRP A 415 19.23 3.88 -6.39
CA TRP A 415 18.82 4.89 -5.39
C TRP A 415 19.13 4.42 -3.98
N PHE A 416 19.46 5.34 -3.08
CA PHE A 416 19.98 5.00 -1.75
C PHE A 416 19.13 5.61 -0.65
N TRP A 417 18.61 4.77 0.25
CA TRP A 417 17.80 5.14 1.41
C TRP A 417 16.47 5.86 1.12
N LEU A 418 16.30 6.57 0.00
CA LEU A 418 15.04 7.23 -0.35
C LEU A 418 14.05 6.22 -0.94
N ASP A 419 12.89 6.05 -0.31
CA ASP A 419 11.83 5.14 -0.80
C ASP A 419 10.54 5.86 -1.24
N ALA A 420 10.35 7.13 -0.84
CA ALA A 420 9.22 7.94 -1.28
C ALA A 420 9.51 9.44 -1.27
N VAL A 421 8.92 10.14 -2.24
CA VAL A 421 8.74 11.60 -2.23
C VAL A 421 7.25 11.90 -2.29
N THR A 422 6.74 12.69 -1.35
CA THR A 422 5.30 13.01 -1.26
C THR A 422 5.09 14.52 -1.28
N VAL A 423 3.95 14.94 -1.81
CA VAL A 423 3.58 16.36 -1.96
C VAL A 423 2.13 16.58 -1.58
N LEU A 424 1.82 17.81 -1.15
CA LEU A 424 0.45 18.31 -1.13
C LEU A 424 0.11 18.77 -2.55
N PRO A 425 -0.80 18.09 -3.27
CA PRO A 425 -1.03 18.37 -4.68
C PRO A 425 -1.79 19.68 -4.87
N ASP A 426 -1.53 20.37 -5.98
CA ASP A 426 -2.17 21.67 -6.31
C ASP A 426 -3.68 21.56 -6.61
N ALA A 427 -4.17 20.33 -6.80
CA ALA A 427 -5.56 19.95 -6.98
C ALA A 427 -5.79 18.58 -6.32
N PRO A 428 -7.04 18.23 -5.93
CA PRO A 428 -7.32 16.91 -5.38
C PRO A 428 -6.84 15.81 -6.31
N ALA A 429 -5.97 14.95 -5.78
CA ALA A 429 -5.39 13.82 -6.47
C ALA A 429 -5.30 12.62 -5.52
N SER A 430 -5.20 11.43 -6.07
CA SER A 430 -4.89 10.20 -5.33
C SER A 430 -3.75 9.43 -6.00
N THR A 431 -3.14 8.49 -5.29
CA THR A 431 -1.96 7.76 -5.76
C THR A 431 -2.35 6.44 -6.41
N VAL A 432 -1.80 6.20 -7.59
CA VAL A 432 -1.80 4.89 -8.28
C VAL A 432 -0.41 4.29 -8.13
N VAL A 433 -0.33 3.08 -7.60
CA VAL A 433 0.96 2.38 -7.43
C VAL A 433 1.05 1.22 -8.42
N ALA A 434 2.11 1.19 -9.22
CA ALA A 434 2.43 0.08 -10.11
C ALA A 434 3.29 -0.95 -9.35
N LEU A 435 2.67 -2.02 -8.85
CA LEU A 435 3.35 -3.14 -8.20
C LEU A 435 3.83 -4.14 -9.25
N GLY A 436 5.14 -4.41 -9.28
CA GLY A 436 5.66 -5.39 -10.22
C GLY A 436 7.12 -5.78 -10.05
N ASP A 437 7.61 -6.47 -11.08
CA ASP A 437 8.99 -6.94 -11.21
C ASP A 437 9.84 -6.04 -12.14
N SER A 438 10.87 -6.58 -12.79
CA SER A 438 11.78 -5.87 -13.69
C SER A 438 11.08 -5.21 -14.88
N ILE A 439 9.95 -5.75 -15.31
CA ILE A 439 9.14 -5.14 -16.37
C ILE A 439 8.57 -3.81 -15.86
N THR A 440 8.05 -3.78 -14.64
CA THR A 440 7.53 -2.54 -14.04
C THR A 440 8.63 -1.57 -13.65
N ASP A 441 9.72 -2.10 -13.10
CA ASP A 441 10.93 -1.37 -12.72
C ASP A 441 11.61 -0.66 -13.90
N GLY A 442 11.32 -1.11 -15.13
CA GLY A 442 11.81 -0.52 -16.36
C GLY A 442 13.18 -1.04 -16.81
N TYR A 443 13.51 -2.28 -16.48
CA TYR A 443 14.76 -2.92 -16.90
C TYR A 443 14.96 -2.80 -18.43
N LEU A 444 16.17 -2.40 -18.85
CA LEU A 444 16.54 -2.07 -20.24
C LEU A 444 15.91 -0.82 -20.88
N SER A 445 15.08 -0.06 -20.15
CA SER A 445 14.77 1.32 -20.58
C SER A 445 16.01 2.20 -20.64
N THR A 446 15.97 3.25 -21.48
CA THR A 446 17.06 4.21 -21.61
C THR A 446 17.32 4.93 -20.28
N VAL A 447 18.54 4.80 -19.76
CA VAL A 447 18.99 5.44 -18.51
C VAL A 447 18.82 6.96 -18.60
N ASP A 448 18.32 7.56 -17.51
CA ASP A 448 18.02 9.00 -17.36
C ASP A 448 16.90 9.54 -18.25
N ALA A 449 16.25 8.71 -19.07
CA ALA A 449 15.17 9.16 -19.96
C ALA A 449 13.78 9.08 -19.31
N ASN A 450 13.64 8.35 -18.19
CA ASN A 450 12.35 8.06 -17.55
C ASN A 450 11.35 7.37 -18.51
N HIS A 451 11.83 6.47 -19.38
CA HIS A 451 11.02 5.75 -20.37
C HIS A 451 10.44 4.43 -19.85
N ARG A 452 10.00 4.42 -18.59
CA ARG A 452 9.33 3.27 -17.96
C ARG A 452 7.84 3.39 -18.16
N TRP A 453 7.10 2.28 -18.21
CA TRP A 453 5.66 2.36 -18.43
C TRP A 453 4.90 3.17 -17.36
N PRO A 454 5.27 3.18 -16.06
CA PRO A 454 4.63 4.06 -15.09
C PRO A 454 4.91 5.55 -15.34
N ASN A 455 6.10 5.88 -15.86
CA ASN A 455 6.44 7.26 -16.25
C ASN A 455 5.65 7.70 -17.49
N TYR A 456 5.63 6.89 -18.56
CA TYR A 456 4.80 7.19 -19.73
C TYR A 456 3.32 7.28 -19.37
N LEU A 457 2.83 6.45 -18.44
CA LEU A 457 1.46 6.56 -17.95
C LEU A 457 1.23 7.90 -17.24
N ALA A 458 2.16 8.35 -16.41
CA ALA A 458 2.10 9.67 -15.79
C ALA A 458 2.06 10.77 -16.85
N ASP A 459 2.91 10.71 -17.89
CA ASP A 459 2.99 11.71 -18.96
C ASP A 459 1.67 11.86 -19.73
N ARG A 460 0.94 10.76 -19.93
CA ARG A 460 -0.38 10.77 -20.59
C ARG A 460 -1.46 11.52 -19.79
N LEU A 461 -1.26 11.73 -18.48
CA LEU A 461 -2.18 12.51 -17.65
C LEU A 461 -2.06 14.01 -17.92
N GLY A 462 -3.09 14.80 -17.58
CA GLY A 462 -2.99 16.27 -17.69
C GLY A 462 -1.98 16.90 -16.71
N GLU A 463 -1.79 18.21 -16.80
CA GLU A 463 -0.90 19.01 -15.91
C GLU A 463 -1.34 19.00 -14.43
N ARG A 464 -2.64 18.87 -14.18
CA ARG A 464 -3.25 18.76 -12.85
C ARG A 464 -4.02 17.45 -12.77
N PRO A 465 -3.31 16.32 -12.72
CA PRO A 465 -3.96 15.03 -12.86
C PRO A 465 -4.77 14.72 -11.59
N ALA A 466 -5.87 13.98 -11.76
CA ALA A 466 -6.62 13.43 -10.63
C ALA A 466 -5.86 12.28 -9.94
N PHE A 467 -4.76 11.83 -10.54
CA PHE A 467 -3.96 10.72 -10.05
C PHE A 467 -2.47 11.04 -10.17
N SER A 468 -1.67 10.66 -9.18
CA SER A 468 -0.25 10.42 -9.36
C SER A 468 -0.01 8.96 -9.73
N VAL A 469 1.11 8.67 -10.40
CA VAL A 469 1.51 7.30 -10.75
C VAL A 469 2.91 7.07 -10.20
N VAL A 470 3.07 6.07 -9.36
CA VAL A 470 4.36 5.77 -8.73
C VAL A 470 4.72 4.31 -8.92
N ASP A 471 6.03 4.06 -8.95
CA ASP A 471 6.62 2.78 -9.32
C ASP A 471 7.03 1.98 -8.08
N ALA A 472 6.49 0.77 -7.97
CA ALA A 472 6.87 -0.21 -6.95
C ALA A 472 7.46 -1.49 -7.57
N GLY A 473 8.10 -1.36 -8.73
CA GLY A 473 8.90 -2.38 -9.40
C GLY A 473 10.11 -2.81 -8.58
N ILE A 474 10.44 -4.10 -8.64
CA ILE A 474 11.74 -4.63 -8.20
C ILE A 474 12.22 -5.63 -9.26
N SER A 475 13.37 -5.37 -9.87
CA SER A 475 13.94 -6.27 -10.87
C SER A 475 14.18 -7.68 -10.32
N GLY A 476 13.61 -8.69 -10.98
CA GLY A 476 13.67 -10.09 -10.55
C GLY A 476 12.73 -10.46 -9.38
N ASN A 477 11.83 -9.56 -8.96
CA ASN A 477 10.89 -9.85 -7.89
C ASN A 477 9.87 -10.92 -8.26
N MET A 478 9.38 -11.58 -7.23
CA MET A 478 8.42 -12.68 -7.32
C MET A 478 7.24 -12.38 -6.40
N VAL A 479 6.08 -12.91 -6.77
CA VAL A 479 4.83 -12.67 -6.04
C VAL A 479 4.77 -13.51 -4.76
N VAL A 480 5.12 -14.80 -4.84
CA VAL A 480 4.85 -15.77 -3.76
C VAL A 480 6.04 -16.03 -2.83
N ALA A 481 7.26 -15.77 -3.30
CA ALA A 481 8.48 -16.10 -2.58
C ALA A 481 9.51 -14.98 -2.69
N ASP A 482 10.39 -14.88 -1.70
CA ASP A 482 11.52 -13.96 -1.76
C ASP A 482 12.51 -14.40 -2.84
N GLY A 483 13.19 -13.43 -3.45
CA GLY A 483 14.16 -13.64 -4.53
C GLY A 483 15.15 -12.50 -4.60
N ALA A 484 15.17 -11.76 -5.71
CA ALA A 484 15.96 -10.53 -5.85
C ALA A 484 15.53 -9.41 -4.85
N GLY A 485 14.37 -9.58 -4.22
CA GLY A 485 13.90 -8.79 -3.09
C GLY A 485 12.85 -9.59 -2.30
N VAL A 486 12.30 -8.97 -1.26
CA VAL A 486 11.14 -9.50 -0.52
C VAL A 486 9.96 -9.67 -1.48
N SER A 487 9.20 -10.75 -1.36
CA SER A 487 8.08 -11.04 -2.26
C SER A 487 7.04 -9.93 -2.31
N ALA A 488 6.32 -9.81 -3.43
CA ALA A 488 5.25 -8.82 -3.60
C ALA A 488 4.19 -8.94 -2.49
N LEU A 489 3.81 -10.17 -2.12
CA LEU A 489 2.91 -10.42 -1.00
C LEU A 489 3.45 -9.86 0.31
N THR A 490 4.70 -10.15 0.66
CA THR A 490 5.26 -9.70 1.94
C THR A 490 5.47 -8.18 1.97
N ARG A 491 5.88 -7.56 0.85
CA ARG A 491 6.18 -6.12 0.79
C ARG A 491 4.99 -5.22 0.45
N LEU A 492 3.83 -5.77 0.09
CA LEU A 492 2.64 -5.02 -0.35
C LEU A 492 2.33 -3.83 0.57
N ASP A 493 2.44 -4.01 1.88
CA ASP A 493 2.09 -2.93 2.82
C ASP A 493 3.10 -1.80 2.79
N ARG A 494 4.37 -2.16 2.89
CA ARG A 494 5.50 -1.23 2.93
C ARG A 494 5.57 -0.41 1.64
N ASP A 495 5.46 -1.07 0.49
CA ASP A 495 5.73 -0.42 -0.79
C ASP A 495 4.46 0.18 -1.43
N VAL A 496 3.28 -0.35 -1.13
CA VAL A 496 2.03 0.03 -1.78
C VAL A 496 1.03 0.65 -0.81
N LEU A 497 0.60 -0.10 0.22
CA LEU A 497 -0.58 0.28 1.01
C LEU A 497 -0.31 1.37 2.07
N THR A 498 0.95 1.69 2.32
CA THR A 498 1.35 2.83 3.18
C THR A 498 1.66 4.09 2.38
N GLN A 499 1.53 4.08 1.05
CA GLN A 499 1.74 5.27 0.24
C GLN A 499 0.61 6.28 0.46
N PRO A 500 0.92 7.57 0.74
CA PRO A 500 -0.11 8.59 0.93
C PRO A 500 -1.05 8.68 -0.27
N GLY A 501 -2.35 8.76 0.02
CA GLY A 501 -3.40 8.91 -0.99
C GLY A 501 -3.63 7.69 -1.88
N VAL A 502 -3.07 6.51 -1.58
CA VAL A 502 -3.26 5.30 -2.43
C VAL A 502 -4.74 5.00 -2.65
N SER A 503 -5.16 5.01 -3.92
CA SER A 503 -6.53 4.68 -4.33
C SER A 503 -6.58 3.50 -5.28
N SER A 504 -5.48 3.19 -5.95
CA SER A 504 -5.43 2.09 -6.92
C SER A 504 -4.05 1.44 -6.97
N VAL A 505 -4.05 0.14 -7.22
CA VAL A 505 -2.85 -0.67 -7.42
C VAL A 505 -2.94 -1.33 -8.80
N VAL A 506 -1.91 -1.19 -9.63
CA VAL A 506 -1.77 -1.97 -10.87
C VAL A 506 -0.78 -3.10 -10.59
N VAL A 507 -1.22 -4.35 -10.76
CA VAL A 507 -0.41 -5.54 -10.52
C VAL A 507 0.06 -6.10 -11.86
N LEU A 508 1.35 -5.99 -12.14
CA LEU A 508 2.04 -6.64 -13.25
C LEU A 508 3.26 -7.37 -12.70
N GLU A 509 3.08 -8.63 -12.32
CA GLU A 509 4.14 -9.43 -11.71
C GLU A 509 3.85 -10.92 -11.84
N GLY A 510 4.88 -11.75 -11.79
CA GLY A 510 4.73 -13.21 -11.69
C GLY A 510 5.54 -13.99 -12.72
N ILE A 511 6.14 -13.31 -13.71
CA ILE A 511 6.96 -13.96 -14.72
C ILE A 511 8.20 -14.60 -14.10
N ASN A 512 8.76 -14.02 -13.04
CA ASN A 512 9.92 -14.60 -12.35
C ASN A 512 9.55 -15.83 -11.52
N ASP A 513 8.35 -15.90 -10.93
CA ASP A 513 7.88 -17.09 -10.23
C ASP A 513 7.76 -18.28 -11.19
N ILE A 514 7.20 -18.02 -12.38
CA ILE A 514 7.04 -18.98 -13.47
C ILE A 514 8.41 -19.34 -14.08
N GLY A 515 9.21 -18.33 -14.40
CA GLY A 515 10.53 -18.44 -15.00
C GLY A 515 11.51 -19.21 -14.12
N ASN A 516 11.50 -19.01 -12.81
CA ASN A 516 12.34 -19.76 -11.87
C ASN A 516 11.73 -21.09 -11.42
N ALA A 517 10.55 -21.45 -11.94
CA ALA A 517 9.80 -22.64 -11.55
C ALA A 517 9.48 -22.72 -10.04
N VAL A 518 9.38 -21.57 -9.37
CA VAL A 518 8.81 -21.45 -8.03
C VAL A 518 7.32 -21.75 -8.09
N VAL A 519 6.64 -21.23 -9.13
CA VAL A 519 5.26 -21.55 -9.45
C VAL A 519 5.22 -22.47 -10.66
N THR A 520 4.72 -23.68 -10.45
CA THR A 520 4.47 -24.69 -11.52
C THR A 520 2.99 -25.06 -11.63
N ASP A 521 2.19 -24.69 -10.63
CA ASP A 521 0.74 -24.79 -10.62
C ASP A 521 0.14 -23.38 -10.64
N PRO A 522 -0.64 -22.99 -11.66
CA PRO A 522 -1.22 -21.65 -11.76
C PRO A 522 -2.07 -21.27 -10.55
N GLN A 523 -2.62 -22.25 -9.81
CA GLN A 523 -3.43 -21.95 -8.63
C GLN A 523 -2.65 -21.21 -7.53
N GLN A 524 -1.34 -21.43 -7.42
CA GLN A 524 -0.48 -20.77 -6.43
C GLN A 524 -0.39 -19.26 -6.70
N MET A 525 -0.23 -18.87 -7.97
CA MET A 525 -0.21 -17.46 -8.36
C MET A 525 -1.59 -16.82 -8.19
N ILE A 526 -2.64 -17.53 -8.59
CA ILE A 526 -4.03 -17.07 -8.46
C ILE A 526 -4.38 -16.79 -6.99
N ASP A 527 -4.01 -17.66 -6.06
CA ASP A 527 -4.29 -17.48 -4.63
C ASP A 527 -3.46 -16.32 -4.03
N ALA A 528 -2.27 -16.06 -4.55
CA ALA A 528 -1.49 -14.89 -4.18
C ALA A 528 -2.11 -13.59 -4.68
N TYR A 529 -2.55 -13.52 -5.94
CA TYR A 529 -3.28 -12.36 -6.45
C TYR A 529 -4.56 -12.10 -5.66
N ARG A 530 -5.32 -13.13 -5.27
CA ARG A 530 -6.49 -12.98 -4.40
C ARG A 530 -6.15 -12.34 -3.06
N GLN A 531 -4.99 -12.66 -2.47
CA GLN A 531 -4.53 -12.03 -1.22
C GLN A 531 -4.15 -10.56 -1.43
N ILE A 532 -3.48 -10.23 -2.54
CA ILE A 532 -3.17 -8.84 -2.90
C ILE A 532 -4.46 -8.04 -3.06
N ILE A 533 -5.44 -8.57 -3.82
CA ILE A 533 -6.75 -7.97 -4.03
C ILE A 533 -7.45 -7.71 -2.70
N ALA A 534 -7.58 -8.74 -1.85
CA ALA A 534 -8.26 -8.62 -0.57
C ALA A 534 -7.62 -7.57 0.36
N ARG A 535 -6.28 -7.51 0.40
CA ARG A 535 -5.55 -6.55 1.24
C ARG A 535 -5.65 -5.12 0.71
N ALA A 536 -5.58 -4.93 -0.61
CA ALA A 536 -5.79 -3.63 -1.24
C ALA A 536 -7.22 -3.12 -1.01
N HIS A 537 -8.24 -3.98 -1.19
CA HIS A 537 -9.64 -3.63 -0.90
C HIS A 537 -9.86 -3.27 0.57
N THR A 538 -9.21 -3.98 1.50
CA THR A 538 -9.26 -3.66 2.93
C THR A 538 -8.65 -2.28 3.23
N ALA A 539 -7.65 -1.87 2.44
CA ALA A 539 -7.06 -0.54 2.51
C ALA A 539 -7.84 0.52 1.71
N GLY A 540 -8.99 0.17 1.10
CA GLY A 540 -9.82 1.09 0.31
C GLY A 540 -9.30 1.35 -1.11
N ALA A 541 -8.32 0.59 -1.59
CA ALA A 541 -7.75 0.73 -2.93
C ALA A 541 -8.34 -0.29 -3.91
N THR A 542 -8.60 0.13 -5.15
CA THR A 542 -8.97 -0.77 -6.26
C THR A 542 -7.73 -1.47 -6.83
N VAL A 543 -7.90 -2.64 -7.42
CA VAL A 543 -6.82 -3.42 -8.03
C VAL A 543 -7.07 -3.66 -9.51
N VAL A 544 -6.11 -3.24 -10.32
CA VAL A 544 -6.04 -3.50 -11.76
C VAL A 544 -5.06 -4.66 -11.98
N GLY A 545 -5.53 -5.77 -12.57
CA GLY A 545 -4.66 -6.87 -12.96
C GLY A 545 -4.12 -6.65 -14.38
N ALA A 546 -2.81 -6.68 -14.59
CA ALA A 546 -2.23 -6.68 -15.93
C ALA A 546 -1.81 -8.10 -16.31
N THR A 547 -2.12 -8.54 -17.54
CA THR A 547 -1.70 -9.87 -18.01
C THR A 547 -0.17 -9.92 -18.16
N ILE A 548 0.43 -11.03 -17.74
CA ILE A 548 1.87 -11.29 -17.80
C ILE A 548 2.29 -11.32 -19.27
N LEU A 549 3.41 -10.67 -19.62
CA LEU A 549 3.84 -10.53 -21.03
C LEU A 549 4.29 -11.87 -21.67
N PRO A 550 4.29 -11.98 -23.00
CA PRO A 550 4.87 -13.13 -23.70
C PRO A 550 6.38 -13.21 -23.46
N PHE A 551 6.94 -14.42 -23.42
CA PHE A 551 8.36 -14.63 -23.07
C PHE A 551 9.03 -15.80 -23.81
N GLU A 552 8.43 -16.30 -24.90
CA GLU A 552 9.11 -17.28 -25.73
C GLU A 552 10.41 -16.71 -26.29
N GLY A 553 11.51 -17.43 -26.06
CA GLY A 553 12.88 -17.02 -26.40
C GLY A 553 13.69 -16.57 -25.20
N ALA A 554 13.04 -16.16 -24.09
CA ALA A 554 13.73 -15.78 -22.87
C ALA A 554 14.54 -16.96 -22.31
N GLY A 555 15.66 -16.66 -21.63
CA GLY A 555 16.61 -17.69 -21.16
C GLY A 555 16.01 -18.76 -20.24
N TYR A 556 14.91 -18.46 -19.55
CA TYR A 556 14.20 -19.39 -18.67
C TYR A 556 12.88 -19.94 -19.25
N TYR A 557 12.60 -19.70 -20.53
CA TYR A 557 11.39 -20.18 -21.20
C TYR A 557 11.31 -21.72 -21.26
N SER A 558 10.07 -22.22 -21.19
CA SER A 558 9.74 -23.56 -21.67
C SER A 558 8.25 -23.63 -21.96
N ALA A 559 7.83 -24.50 -22.88
CA ALA A 559 6.40 -24.74 -23.16
C ALA A 559 5.59 -25.17 -21.93
N ALA A 560 6.23 -25.73 -20.89
CA ALA A 560 5.55 -26.05 -19.64
C ALA A 560 5.24 -24.80 -18.81
N LYS A 561 6.15 -23.83 -18.80
CA LYS A 561 6.00 -22.54 -18.12
C LYS A 561 5.02 -21.63 -18.88
N GLU A 562 5.02 -21.68 -20.21
CA GLU A 562 4.02 -20.99 -21.04
C GLU A 562 2.60 -21.40 -20.67
N ARG A 563 2.34 -22.71 -20.52
CA ARG A 563 1.02 -23.20 -20.06
C ARG A 563 0.61 -22.66 -18.69
N VAL A 564 1.57 -22.41 -17.79
CA VAL A 564 1.27 -21.80 -16.49
C VAL A 564 0.92 -20.32 -16.67
N ARG A 565 1.70 -19.59 -17.47
CA ARG A 565 1.44 -18.19 -17.82
C ARG A 565 0.07 -18.02 -18.47
N ASP A 566 -0.26 -18.85 -19.46
CA ASP A 566 -1.56 -18.86 -20.14
C ASP A 566 -2.71 -19.07 -19.17
N ALA A 567 -2.59 -20.05 -18.27
CA ALA A 567 -3.64 -20.35 -17.29
C ALA A 567 -3.83 -19.19 -16.29
N VAL A 568 -2.74 -18.54 -15.87
CA VAL A 568 -2.80 -17.35 -15.01
C VAL A 568 -3.44 -16.17 -15.78
N ASN A 569 -3.01 -15.90 -17.01
CA ASN A 569 -3.55 -14.82 -17.83
C ASN A 569 -5.03 -15.03 -18.18
N ASP A 570 -5.45 -16.26 -18.48
CA ASP A 570 -6.86 -16.60 -18.71
C ASP A 570 -7.69 -16.33 -17.45
N TRP A 571 -7.18 -16.66 -16.27
CA TRP A 571 -7.83 -16.32 -15.00
C TRP A 571 -7.90 -14.81 -14.75
N ILE A 572 -6.81 -14.07 -15.01
CA ILE A 572 -6.79 -12.60 -14.91
C ILE A 572 -7.93 -12.03 -15.77
N ARG A 573 -8.05 -12.46 -17.02
CA ARG A 573 -9.07 -11.95 -17.98
C ARG A 573 -10.50 -12.32 -17.60
N THR A 574 -10.74 -13.53 -17.13
CA THR A 574 -12.10 -14.11 -17.12
C THR A 574 -12.73 -14.21 -15.73
N SER A 575 -11.94 -14.18 -14.66
CA SER A 575 -12.43 -14.46 -13.31
C SER A 575 -13.34 -13.38 -12.73
N GLY A 576 -13.14 -12.12 -13.15
CA GLY A 576 -13.76 -10.96 -12.50
C GLY A 576 -13.23 -10.69 -11.08
N ALA A 577 -12.08 -11.25 -10.71
CA ALA A 577 -11.50 -11.07 -9.38
C ALA A 577 -10.85 -9.69 -9.20
N PHE A 578 -10.20 -9.17 -10.24
CA PHE A 578 -9.70 -7.79 -10.27
C PHE A 578 -10.84 -6.82 -10.58
N ASP A 579 -10.74 -5.58 -10.06
CA ASP A 579 -11.73 -4.53 -10.35
C ASP A 579 -11.69 -4.12 -11.83
N SER A 580 -10.52 -4.21 -12.44
CA SER A 580 -10.35 -4.10 -13.89
C SER A 580 -9.07 -4.83 -14.34
N VAL A 581 -8.94 -5.04 -15.65
CA VAL A 581 -7.82 -5.79 -16.24
C VAL A 581 -7.21 -5.00 -17.39
N VAL A 582 -5.89 -4.95 -17.52
CA VAL A 582 -5.20 -4.47 -18.73
C VAL A 582 -4.59 -5.67 -19.43
N ASP A 583 -5.00 -5.93 -20.67
CA ASP A 583 -4.46 -7.07 -21.44
C ASP A 583 -3.14 -6.72 -22.14
N LEU A 584 -2.06 -6.58 -21.37
CA LEU A 584 -0.73 -6.28 -21.89
C LEU A 584 -0.14 -7.43 -22.70
N ASP A 585 -0.44 -8.68 -22.37
CA ASP A 585 -0.09 -9.85 -23.18
C ASP A 585 -0.50 -9.67 -24.64
N SER A 586 -1.79 -9.38 -24.90
CA SER A 586 -2.27 -9.14 -26.26
C SER A 586 -1.66 -7.91 -26.94
N VAL A 587 -1.25 -6.89 -26.18
CA VAL A 587 -0.62 -5.68 -26.72
C VAL A 587 0.82 -5.96 -27.15
N MET A 588 1.49 -6.81 -26.39
CA MET A 588 2.92 -7.08 -26.53
C MET A 588 3.23 -8.28 -27.43
N SER A 589 2.26 -9.16 -27.71
CA SER A 589 2.42 -10.33 -28.58
C SER A 589 2.73 -10.00 -30.04
N ASP A 590 3.60 -10.80 -30.67
CA ASP A 590 3.73 -10.87 -32.13
C ASP A 590 2.47 -11.53 -32.73
N PRO A 591 1.75 -10.88 -33.66
CA PRO A 591 0.58 -11.48 -34.32
C PRO A 591 0.87 -12.77 -35.08
N ALA A 592 2.12 -13.04 -35.45
CA ALA A 592 2.53 -14.27 -36.11
C ALA A 592 2.83 -15.41 -35.14
N ASP A 593 3.17 -15.09 -33.88
CA ASP A 593 3.55 -16.05 -32.84
C ASP A 593 3.24 -15.44 -31.45
N PRO A 594 2.01 -15.62 -30.93
CA PRO A 594 1.55 -14.89 -29.75
C PRO A 594 2.34 -15.12 -28.45
N ASP A 595 3.09 -16.22 -28.37
CA ASP A 595 3.93 -16.56 -27.22
C ASP A 595 5.24 -15.72 -27.22
N ARG A 596 5.52 -14.99 -28.30
CA ARG A 596 6.67 -14.09 -28.44
C ARG A 596 6.28 -12.63 -28.31
N MET A 597 7.18 -11.86 -27.71
CA MET A 597 7.08 -10.41 -27.74
C MET A 597 7.27 -9.91 -29.18
N LEU A 598 6.47 -8.92 -29.59
CA LEU A 598 6.57 -8.27 -30.88
C LEU A 598 7.98 -7.67 -31.04
N PRO A 599 8.73 -7.99 -32.12
CA PRO A 599 10.12 -7.52 -32.27
C PRO A 599 10.30 -5.99 -32.27
N ALA A 600 9.23 -5.23 -32.46
CA ALA A 600 9.25 -3.77 -32.39
C ALA A 600 9.23 -3.22 -30.95
N TYR A 601 8.92 -4.08 -29.97
CA TYR A 601 8.83 -3.76 -28.54
C TYR A 601 9.86 -4.54 -27.71
N ASP A 602 10.56 -5.49 -28.30
CA ASP A 602 11.51 -6.39 -27.63
C ASP A 602 12.90 -5.75 -27.55
N SER A 603 13.45 -5.66 -26.34
CA SER A 603 14.82 -5.20 -26.09
C SER A 603 15.91 -6.14 -26.67
N GLY A 604 15.50 -7.34 -27.08
CA GLY A 604 16.34 -8.38 -27.69
C GLY A 604 16.65 -9.54 -26.75
N ASP A 605 16.19 -9.49 -25.50
CA ASP A 605 16.31 -10.61 -24.55
C ASP A 605 15.04 -11.48 -24.48
N HIS A 606 14.01 -11.11 -25.25
CA HIS A 606 12.73 -11.81 -25.37
C HIS A 606 11.93 -11.86 -24.06
N LEU A 607 12.22 -10.94 -23.13
CA LEU A 607 11.55 -10.84 -21.84
C LEU A 607 11.17 -9.40 -21.49
N HIS A 608 12.11 -8.47 -21.65
CA HIS A 608 11.93 -7.08 -21.28
C HIS A 608 11.59 -6.22 -22.49
N PRO A 609 10.62 -5.31 -22.35
CA PRO A 609 10.35 -4.30 -23.36
C PRO A 609 11.53 -3.34 -23.57
N ASP A 610 11.65 -2.78 -24.76
CA ASP A 610 12.43 -1.55 -25.00
C ASP A 610 11.57 -0.30 -24.71
N ASP A 611 12.12 0.90 -24.96
CA ASP A 611 11.40 2.16 -24.74
C ASP A 611 10.06 2.22 -25.50
N ALA A 612 9.98 1.65 -26.71
CA ALA A 612 8.75 1.64 -27.50
C ALA A 612 7.73 0.65 -26.95
N GLY A 613 8.20 -0.50 -26.46
CA GLY A 613 7.37 -1.45 -25.73
C GLY A 613 6.80 -0.87 -24.43
N TYR A 614 7.61 -0.15 -23.66
CA TYR A 614 7.15 0.53 -22.45
C TYR A 614 6.13 1.64 -22.74
N GLU A 615 6.29 2.40 -23.82
CA GLU A 615 5.29 3.38 -24.27
C GLU A 615 3.98 2.68 -24.67
N ALA A 616 4.06 1.57 -25.42
CA ALA A 616 2.88 0.79 -25.82
C ALA A 616 2.11 0.22 -24.61
N MET A 617 2.81 -0.24 -23.58
CA MET A 617 2.19 -0.68 -22.32
C MET A 617 1.44 0.44 -21.62
N ALA A 618 2.04 1.63 -21.52
CA ALA A 618 1.39 2.79 -20.94
C ALA A 618 0.13 3.17 -21.74
N ASP A 619 0.22 3.16 -23.07
CA ASP A 619 -0.88 3.47 -23.98
C ASP A 619 -2.09 2.53 -23.85
N ALA A 620 -1.85 1.27 -23.47
CA ALA A 620 -2.89 0.28 -23.25
C ALA A 620 -3.79 0.57 -22.04
N VAL A 621 -3.34 1.38 -21.07
CA VAL A 621 -4.12 1.78 -19.90
C VAL A 621 -5.08 2.91 -20.30
N PRO A 622 -6.42 2.73 -20.33
CA PRO A 622 -7.29 3.86 -20.64
C PRO A 622 -7.50 4.77 -19.44
N LEU A 623 -7.18 6.04 -19.65
CA LEU A 623 -7.32 7.08 -18.64
C LEU A 623 -8.71 7.76 -18.68
N GLY A 624 -9.48 7.54 -19.73
CA GLY A 624 -10.74 8.25 -20.03
C GLY A 624 -12.02 7.42 -19.88
N LEU A 625 -11.93 6.15 -19.49
CA LEU A 625 -13.07 5.23 -19.46
C LEU A 625 -13.73 5.24 -18.07
N ARG A 626 -14.62 6.20 -17.84
CA ARG A 626 -15.49 6.24 -16.66
C ARG A 626 -16.93 5.95 -17.04
N LEU A 627 -17.46 4.85 -16.54
CA LEU A 627 -18.88 4.52 -16.64
C LEU A 627 -19.51 4.53 -15.26
N GLU A 628 -20.52 5.38 -15.05
CA GLU A 628 -21.39 5.30 -13.89
C GLU A 628 -22.55 4.37 -14.22
N VAL A 629 -22.61 3.23 -13.55
CA VAL A 629 -23.59 2.18 -13.83
C VAL A 629 -24.59 2.09 -12.70
N THR A 630 -25.85 1.91 -13.06
CA THR A 630 -26.93 1.58 -12.12
C THR A 630 -27.70 0.39 -12.66
N ALA A 631 -27.98 -0.59 -11.82
CA ALA A 631 -28.80 -1.74 -12.15
C ALA A 631 -29.93 -1.90 -11.14
N GLN A 632 -31.15 -2.12 -11.63
CA GLN A 632 -32.31 -2.31 -10.77
C GLN A 632 -33.27 -3.34 -11.35
N ALA A 633 -33.59 -4.37 -10.56
CA ALA A 633 -34.73 -5.23 -10.86
C ALA A 633 -36.03 -4.50 -10.53
N ARG A 634 -36.99 -4.53 -11.45
CA ARG A 634 -38.30 -3.90 -11.30
C ARG A 634 -39.41 -4.71 -11.96
N CYS A 635 -40.61 -4.53 -11.44
CA CYS A 635 -41.80 -5.16 -12.00
C CYS A 635 -42.47 -4.25 -13.05
N VAL A 636 -42.84 -4.85 -14.17
CA VAL A 636 -43.73 -4.24 -15.16
C VAL A 636 -44.94 -5.16 -15.29
N GLY A 637 -46.01 -4.85 -14.56
CA GLY A 637 -47.07 -5.81 -14.26
C GLY A 637 -46.53 -6.98 -13.43
N SER A 638 -46.92 -8.21 -13.76
CA SER A 638 -46.41 -9.43 -13.11
C SER A 638 -45.06 -9.93 -13.67
N GLN A 639 -44.44 -9.16 -14.57
CA GLN A 639 -43.21 -9.56 -15.23
C GLN A 639 -42.00 -8.82 -14.65
N PRO A 640 -40.99 -9.52 -14.12
CA PRO A 640 -39.73 -8.89 -13.71
C PRO A 640 -38.86 -8.50 -14.91
N TYR A 641 -38.20 -7.35 -14.77
CA TYR A 641 -37.19 -6.81 -15.69
C TYR A 641 -35.97 -6.35 -14.90
N VAL A 642 -34.78 -6.47 -15.48
CA VAL A 642 -33.57 -5.80 -14.98
C VAL A 642 -33.30 -4.58 -15.85
N ALA A 643 -33.42 -3.38 -15.27
CA ALA A 643 -33.09 -2.12 -15.91
C ALA A 643 -31.63 -1.76 -15.64
N VAL A 644 -30.87 -1.54 -16.70
CA VAL A 644 -29.47 -1.13 -16.64
C VAL A 644 -29.33 0.22 -17.30
N ARG A 645 -28.62 1.14 -16.65
CA ARG A 645 -28.19 2.42 -17.21
C ARG A 645 -26.70 2.58 -16.96
N ALA A 646 -25.98 2.99 -18.00
CA ALA A 646 -24.56 3.28 -17.95
C ALA A 646 -24.34 4.68 -18.52
N GLN A 647 -23.86 5.61 -17.70
CA GLN A 647 -23.51 6.96 -18.11
C GLN A 647 -22.01 7.06 -18.37
N ASN A 648 -21.63 7.58 -19.53
CA ASN A 648 -20.25 7.92 -19.80
C ASN A 648 -19.89 9.19 -19.02
N ALA A 649 -19.14 9.04 -17.93
CA ALA A 649 -18.57 10.12 -17.14
C ALA A 649 -17.13 10.47 -17.59
N GLY A 650 -16.62 9.81 -18.63
CA GLY A 650 -15.36 10.12 -19.29
C GLY A 650 -15.46 11.31 -20.25
N ALA A 651 -14.31 11.80 -20.71
CA ALA A 651 -14.22 12.94 -21.63
C ALA A 651 -14.52 12.55 -23.09
N ASP A 652 -14.13 11.34 -23.50
CA ASP A 652 -14.27 10.86 -24.88
C ASP A 652 -15.55 10.06 -25.09
N ALA A 653 -16.06 10.03 -26.33
CA ALA A 653 -17.16 9.13 -26.68
C ALA A 653 -16.69 7.67 -26.67
N VAL A 654 -17.48 6.78 -26.06
CA VAL A 654 -17.15 5.36 -25.92
C VAL A 654 -18.27 4.46 -26.44
N GLY A 655 -17.94 3.30 -27.00
CA GLY A 655 -18.90 2.20 -27.13
C GLY A 655 -19.31 1.70 -25.75
N VAL A 656 -20.55 1.26 -25.57
CA VAL A 656 -21.06 0.69 -24.31
C VAL A 656 -21.86 -0.57 -24.60
N ARG A 657 -21.46 -1.69 -24.01
CA ARG A 657 -22.16 -2.97 -24.02
C ARG A 657 -22.71 -3.26 -22.63
N LEU A 658 -24.03 -3.42 -22.54
CA LEU A 658 -24.75 -3.80 -21.33
C LEU A 658 -25.02 -5.32 -21.38
N THR A 659 -24.51 -6.08 -20.44
CA THR A 659 -24.63 -7.55 -20.40
C THR A 659 -25.33 -7.99 -19.11
N THR A 660 -26.37 -8.80 -19.25
CA THR A 660 -27.11 -9.42 -18.13
C THR A 660 -27.27 -10.91 -18.40
N PRO A 661 -27.63 -11.73 -17.38
CA PRO A 661 -28.02 -13.13 -17.61
C PRO A 661 -29.17 -13.30 -18.61
N TYR A 662 -29.93 -12.24 -18.89
CA TYR A 662 -31.14 -12.27 -19.72
C TYR A 662 -30.93 -11.68 -21.12
N GLY A 663 -29.71 -11.25 -21.45
CA GLY A 663 -29.33 -10.74 -22.78
C GLY A 663 -28.33 -9.58 -22.71
N GLU A 664 -27.90 -9.14 -23.90
CA GLU A 664 -26.95 -8.04 -24.08
C GLU A 664 -27.49 -6.92 -24.98
N LYS A 665 -26.92 -5.72 -24.85
CA LYS A 665 -27.21 -4.56 -25.70
C LYS A 665 -25.97 -3.70 -25.90
N GLU A 666 -25.63 -3.43 -27.15
CA GLU A 666 -24.50 -2.56 -27.51
C GLU A 666 -24.96 -1.20 -28.05
N VAL A 667 -24.23 -0.15 -27.68
CA VAL A 667 -24.39 1.24 -28.13
C VAL A 667 -23.00 1.75 -28.53
N ALA A 668 -22.74 1.89 -29.82
CA ALA A 668 -21.39 2.11 -30.34
C ALA A 668 -20.75 3.47 -29.98
N GLN A 669 -21.56 4.49 -29.65
CA GLN A 669 -21.10 5.87 -29.41
C GLN A 669 -21.95 6.52 -28.31
N VAL A 670 -21.47 6.47 -27.07
CA VAL A 670 -22.03 7.19 -25.92
C VAL A 670 -21.11 8.37 -25.63
N ALA A 671 -21.55 9.58 -25.99
CA ALA A 671 -20.81 10.81 -25.73
C ALA A 671 -20.65 11.09 -24.22
N SER A 672 -19.66 11.90 -23.85
CA SER A 672 -19.48 12.38 -22.48
C SER A 672 -20.78 12.95 -21.90
N GLY A 673 -21.10 12.56 -20.66
CA GLY A 673 -22.33 12.91 -19.94
C GLY A 673 -23.60 12.20 -20.44
N ARG A 674 -23.55 11.37 -21.49
CA ARG A 674 -24.71 10.63 -22.02
C ARG A 674 -24.77 9.21 -21.51
N SER A 675 -25.91 8.55 -21.67
CA SER A 675 -26.11 7.18 -21.18
C SER A 675 -26.57 6.21 -22.25
N ALA A 676 -26.07 4.99 -22.17
CA ALA A 676 -26.73 3.80 -22.71
C ALA A 676 -27.67 3.24 -21.64
N ALA A 677 -28.88 2.82 -22.03
CA ALA A 677 -29.80 2.18 -21.09
C ALA A 677 -30.63 1.12 -21.80
N GLN A 678 -30.94 0.03 -21.09
CA GLN A 678 -31.79 -1.05 -21.58
C GLN A 678 -32.49 -1.75 -20.41
N SER A 679 -33.74 -2.17 -20.61
CA SER A 679 -34.43 -3.09 -19.69
C SER A 679 -34.49 -4.48 -20.31
N PHE A 680 -33.99 -5.48 -19.59
CA PHE A 680 -33.95 -6.87 -20.01
C PHE A 680 -35.09 -7.65 -19.34
N LYS A 681 -35.94 -8.27 -20.15
CA LYS A 681 -37.02 -9.12 -19.65
C LYS A 681 -36.42 -10.40 -19.07
N VAL A 682 -36.73 -10.72 -17.81
CA VAL A 682 -36.31 -11.97 -17.17
C VAL A 682 -37.08 -13.13 -17.81
N ARG A 683 -36.37 -14.11 -18.39
CA ARG A 683 -36.98 -15.23 -19.13
C ARG A 683 -37.14 -16.50 -18.28
N ASP A 684 -36.33 -16.65 -17.24
CA ASP A 684 -36.34 -17.80 -16.32
C ASP A 684 -36.86 -17.40 -14.92
N ALA A 685 -37.99 -16.70 -14.87
CA ALA A 685 -38.61 -16.35 -13.59
C ALA A 685 -39.09 -17.64 -12.88
N THR A 686 -38.76 -17.80 -11.61
CA THR A 686 -39.33 -18.86 -10.76
C THR A 686 -40.86 -18.77 -10.73
N PRO A 687 -41.58 -19.87 -10.44
CA PRO A 687 -43.03 -19.83 -10.25
C PRO A 687 -43.39 -18.73 -9.23
N GLY A 688 -44.11 -17.69 -9.65
CA GLY A 688 -44.35 -16.46 -8.88
C GLY A 688 -43.70 -15.18 -9.44
N GLY A 689 -43.11 -15.22 -10.64
CA GLY A 689 -42.67 -13.99 -11.31
C GLY A 689 -41.52 -13.26 -10.60
N ALA A 690 -40.59 -14.02 -10.03
CA ALA A 690 -39.45 -13.47 -9.30
C ALA A 690 -38.12 -13.58 -10.07
N THR A 691 -37.22 -12.62 -9.84
CA THR A 691 -35.80 -12.68 -10.20
C THR A 691 -34.97 -12.80 -8.94
N SER A 692 -33.93 -13.62 -8.96
CA SER A 692 -32.90 -13.61 -7.92
C SER A 692 -32.07 -12.31 -8.00
N ALA A 693 -31.37 -12.00 -6.91
CA ALA A 693 -30.30 -11.01 -6.95
C ALA A 693 -29.21 -11.50 -7.92
N GLY A 694 -28.49 -10.56 -8.52
CA GLY A 694 -27.44 -10.87 -9.47
C GLY A 694 -26.60 -9.64 -9.77
N THR A 695 -25.75 -9.77 -10.78
CA THR A 695 -24.82 -8.73 -11.21
C THR A 695 -24.99 -8.51 -12.71
N VAL A 696 -24.98 -7.26 -13.14
CA VAL A 696 -24.86 -6.89 -14.56
C VAL A 696 -23.44 -6.45 -14.84
N TYR A 697 -22.96 -6.70 -16.06
CA TYR A 697 -21.64 -6.29 -16.51
C TYR A 697 -21.79 -5.27 -17.63
N VAL A 698 -21.15 -4.12 -17.51
CA VAL A 698 -21.20 -3.05 -18.50
C VAL A 698 -19.80 -2.76 -19.02
N THR A 699 -19.56 -3.04 -20.30
CA THR A 699 -18.27 -2.82 -20.94
C THR A 699 -18.29 -1.53 -21.76
N GLY A 700 -17.48 -0.53 -21.39
CA GLY A 700 -17.20 0.63 -22.22
C GLY A 700 -16.03 0.37 -23.18
N THR A 701 -15.93 1.03 -24.33
CA THR A 701 -14.83 0.82 -25.30
C THR A 701 -14.44 2.14 -25.98
N GLN A 702 -13.18 2.55 -25.84
CA GLN A 702 -12.64 3.73 -26.50
C GLN A 702 -12.32 3.47 -27.99
N PRO A 703 -12.29 4.52 -28.82
CA PRO A 703 -11.75 4.45 -30.18
C PRO A 703 -10.26 4.07 -30.12
N GLY A 704 -9.94 2.82 -30.45
CA GLY A 704 -8.58 2.26 -30.30
C GLY A 704 -8.54 0.86 -29.67
N GLY A 705 -9.65 0.40 -29.08
CA GLY A 705 -9.81 -0.98 -28.61
C GLY A 705 -9.70 -1.17 -27.09
N ALA A 706 -9.14 -0.18 -26.36
CA ALA A 706 -9.18 -0.20 -24.90
C ALA A 706 -10.63 -0.18 -24.41
N SER A 707 -11.00 -1.06 -23.47
CA SER A 707 -12.37 -1.18 -22.98
C SER A 707 -12.45 -1.02 -21.46
N ALA A 708 -13.58 -1.17 -20.76
CA ALA A 708 -13.61 -1.28 -19.30
C ALA A 708 -14.92 -1.87 -18.85
N THR A 709 -14.90 -2.88 -17.98
CA THR A 709 -16.12 -3.55 -17.52
C THR A 709 -16.44 -3.18 -16.09
N VAL A 710 -17.60 -2.57 -15.86
CA VAL A 710 -18.16 -2.28 -14.54
C VAL A 710 -19.16 -3.37 -14.18
N ALA A 711 -18.97 -4.00 -13.02
CA ALA A 711 -19.91 -4.95 -12.44
C ALA A 711 -20.83 -4.21 -11.45
N GLU A 712 -22.14 -4.25 -11.69
CA GLU A 712 -23.13 -3.54 -10.86
C GLU A 712 -24.17 -4.54 -10.32
N PRO A 713 -24.30 -4.70 -8.99
CA PRO A 713 -25.26 -5.62 -8.40
C PRO A 713 -26.69 -5.10 -8.53
N TYR A 714 -27.67 -6.01 -8.57
CA TYR A 714 -29.08 -5.69 -8.43
C TYR A 714 -29.77 -6.66 -7.45
N ALA A 715 -30.70 -6.13 -6.66
CA ALA A 715 -31.46 -6.92 -5.70
C ALA A 715 -32.51 -7.81 -6.39
N ALA A 716 -32.89 -8.90 -5.71
CA ALA A 716 -34.02 -9.72 -6.11
C ALA A 716 -35.32 -8.90 -6.14
N VAL A 717 -36.24 -9.25 -7.05
CA VAL A 717 -37.61 -8.70 -7.04
C VAL A 717 -38.62 -9.80 -7.29
N SER A 718 -39.76 -9.75 -6.62
CA SER A 718 -40.92 -10.62 -6.86
C SER A 718 -42.08 -9.77 -7.38
N CYS A 719 -42.72 -10.19 -8.48
CA CYS A 719 -43.72 -9.38 -9.17
C CYS A 719 -45.17 -9.85 -9.02
N GLY A 720 -45.46 -10.70 -8.03
CA GLY A 720 -46.83 -11.08 -7.67
C GLY A 720 -46.97 -12.53 -7.26
#